data_AF-A0A8S0V7I6-F1
#
_entry.id   AF-A0A8S0V7I6-F1
#
_cell.length_a   1.000
_cell.length_b   1.000
_cell.length_c   1.000
_cell.angle_alpha   90.00
_cell.angle_beta   90.00
_cell.angle_gamma   90.00
#
_symmetry.space_group_name_H-M   'P 1'
#
loop_
_entity.id
_entity.type
_entity.pdbx_description
1 polymer ?
#
loop_
_entity_poly.entity_id
_entity_poly.type
_entity_poly.pdbx_seq_one_letter_code
_entity_poly.pdbx_strand_id
1 'polypeptide(L)'
;MGMLSPTSPPAKWLGFVTAVWVQAISGNNYTFSNYSDALKSLMALTQLQLNNLSVAKDVGKAFGLLAGIASDRLPSPVILLIGSIEGFVGYGVQWLVVSRRIQPLPYWAMCIFMCMGGNSTTWMNTAILVTCIRNFRKNRGPVSGILKGYVGLSTAIFTDICSALFADDPAKFLVMLAVIPFVVCLTAIIFLREIPPSSTATEENDDTKYFGIINVLAVVIALYLLAFDVTGAHGRLFSQVFAAVLLVILASPISIPIYLALKNLIRPCSEPKTMDIERNVTESLLAKEVKEPVVEAEVEKNVEVMEFVEKRRPVLGEEHTIIEALKTLDFWILFVSFLCGVGTGLTVMNNMGQMGLALGYTDVSIFVSFTSIWGFFGRILSGWVSEYFIKRAGTPRPIWNAASQILMAVGYTIMAIAMPGSLYVGSIVVGICYGVRIAVSVPTASELFGLKYYGLIYNILILNLPLGSFLFSGLLAGFLYDSEASRTAGGGNTCLGAHCYRLVFVVMAIACIIGFDGPLYDSSAYTQVEKLCKLHPEEPLYNGGILKDQVPNFLQSILDNGDQVSYPTFLLQNLTEGNRYCFSVWIKIKNADSALVRASLVMEETNLSCIGTVIAKQGCWSFLKGGFVLTSSSRLSKLNLQDSAGRDYNIEIASASLQPFTKEQWGLNQQTKIYKERKRAVIIHVSDRNGAKLQGAEITVEQVSKDFPFGSAIAKTIIGNSHYQKWFTERFNAAVFENELKWDATEPKPGQVNYTIPDQMLEFVRANQIITRGHNIFWENPKSSPQWILNLSSPDLQSAVTYRIESRMSRYKEEFIHWDVSNEMLHFDFYEQRLGPNATLLFFEKAHQIDPLATLFMNEYNVVETCDDVNSTVDTYISRMIELKKGGVTMDGIGHQGHFNVPNPPLMRAILDKLATLGLLIWLTEVDVSKQFSKASQVREYNRIGLDNFRYTS
;
A
#
# COMPACT_ATOMS: atom_id res chain seq x y z
N MET A 1 40.44 -16.87 22.61
CA MET A 1 40.38 -15.51 22.01
C MET A 1 39.37 -15.43 20.84
N GLY A 2 38.24 -16.16 20.89
CA GLY A 2 37.27 -16.29 19.78
C GLY A 2 35.84 -15.80 20.10
N MET A 3 35.66 -14.99 21.15
CA MET A 3 34.32 -14.62 21.67
C MET A 3 33.60 -13.52 20.87
N LEU A 4 34.26 -12.88 19.91
CA LEU A 4 33.71 -11.81 19.08
C LEU A 4 34.05 -12.08 17.61
N SER A 5 33.47 -13.15 17.04
CA SER A 5 33.40 -13.23 15.59
C SER A 5 32.64 -11.97 15.09
N PRO A 6 33.19 -11.20 14.12
CA PRO A 6 32.60 -9.95 13.63
C PRO A 6 31.16 -10.08 13.10
N THR A 7 30.68 -11.31 12.89
CA THR A 7 29.37 -11.64 12.32
C THR A 7 28.39 -12.28 13.30
N SER A 8 28.71 -12.30 14.60
CA SER A 8 27.88 -12.97 15.62
C SER A 8 26.65 -12.14 16.08
N PRO A 9 25.54 -12.78 16.51
CA PRO A 9 24.37 -12.06 17.05
C PRO A 9 24.66 -11.08 18.21
N PRO A 10 25.58 -11.37 19.16
CA PRO A 10 26.01 -10.40 20.16
C PRO A 10 26.66 -9.15 19.55
N ALA A 11 27.47 -9.30 18.50
CA ALA A 11 28.09 -8.16 17.82
C ALA A 11 27.05 -7.28 17.09
N LYS A 12 26.02 -7.90 16.50
CA LYS A 12 24.87 -7.20 15.88
C LYS A 12 24.14 -6.31 16.89
N TRP A 13 23.82 -6.86 18.05
CA TRP A 13 23.14 -6.13 19.12
C TRP A 13 24.04 -5.11 19.82
N LEU A 14 25.34 -5.39 19.97
CA LEU A 14 26.31 -4.43 20.46
C LEU A 14 26.40 -3.21 19.53
N GLY A 15 26.45 -3.44 18.21
CA GLY A 15 26.38 -2.37 17.20
C GLY A 15 25.10 -1.55 17.33
N PHE A 16 23.94 -2.19 17.53
CA PHE A 16 22.67 -1.48 17.75
C PHE A 16 22.64 -0.66 19.05
N VAL A 17 23.20 -1.17 20.16
CA VAL A 17 23.30 -0.43 21.42
C VAL A 17 24.20 0.79 21.26
N THR A 18 25.34 0.66 20.58
CA THR A 18 26.19 1.83 20.28
C THR A 18 25.50 2.84 19.37
N ALA A 19 24.67 2.37 18.42
CA ALA A 19 23.83 3.25 17.62
C ALA A 19 22.81 4.02 18.46
N VAL A 20 22.18 3.37 19.44
CA VAL A 20 21.28 4.02 20.41
C VAL A 20 22.02 5.12 21.18
N TRP A 21 23.23 4.85 21.66
CA TRP A 21 24.04 5.87 22.36
C TRP A 21 24.40 7.05 21.47
N VAL A 22 24.78 6.82 20.21
CA VAL A 22 25.04 7.89 19.24
C VAL A 22 23.76 8.70 18.97
N GLN A 23 22.59 8.07 18.90
CA GLN A 23 21.34 8.81 18.71
C GLN A 23 20.94 9.62 19.96
N ALA A 24 21.26 9.12 21.16
CA ALA A 24 21.01 9.80 22.44
C ALA A 24 21.83 11.09 22.63
N ILE A 25 22.85 11.32 21.80
CA ILE A 25 23.70 12.52 21.81
C ILE A 25 23.58 13.35 20.52
N SER A 26 22.79 12.92 19.53
CA SER A 26 22.78 13.54 18.20
C SER A 26 21.67 14.58 18.00
N GLY A 27 20.87 14.94 19.01
CA GLY A 27 19.90 16.04 18.94
C GLY A 27 20.41 17.36 19.53
N ASN A 28 21.73 17.55 19.56
CA ASN A 28 22.42 18.83 19.74
C ASN A 28 21.86 19.99 18.87
N ASN A 29 21.18 19.69 17.77
CA ASN A 29 20.48 20.67 16.95
C ASN A 29 19.24 21.29 17.63
N TYR A 30 18.63 20.61 18.59
CA TYR A 30 17.43 21.07 19.28
C TYR A 30 17.76 21.82 20.57
N THR A 31 19.02 21.87 20.99
CA THR A 31 19.47 22.49 22.24
C THR A 31 19.94 23.95 22.08
N PHE A 32 19.61 24.59 20.95
CA PHE A 32 20.05 25.98 20.67
C PHE A 32 19.56 26.96 21.74
N SER A 33 18.33 26.77 22.24
CA SER A 33 17.73 27.60 23.29
C SER A 33 18.55 27.65 24.60
N ASN A 34 19.34 26.62 24.90
CA ASN A 34 20.11 26.54 26.14
C ASN A 34 21.33 27.48 26.15
N TYR A 35 21.80 27.94 24.99
CA TYR A 35 22.98 28.82 24.90
C TYR A 35 22.78 30.03 23.97
N SER A 36 21.63 30.15 23.31
CA SER A 36 21.33 31.25 22.37
C SER A 36 21.41 32.63 23.01
N ASP A 37 21.01 32.76 24.28
CA ASP A 37 21.04 34.04 24.99
C ASP A 37 22.46 34.48 25.35
N ALA A 38 23.35 33.53 25.65
CA ALA A 38 24.76 33.80 25.85
C ALA A 38 25.42 34.30 24.55
N LEU A 39 25.09 33.70 23.40
CA LEU A 39 25.57 34.18 22.10
C LEU A 39 25.01 35.57 21.76
N LYS A 40 23.70 35.79 21.97
CA LYS A 40 23.04 37.07 21.72
C LYS A 40 23.70 38.21 22.49
N SER A 41 23.93 38.00 23.79
CA SER A 41 24.53 39.00 24.67
C SER A 41 26.01 39.25 24.36
N LEU A 42 26.81 38.21 24.12
CA LEU A 42 28.24 38.35 23.85
C LEU A 42 28.56 38.96 22.48
N MET A 43 27.73 38.71 21.48
CA MET A 43 27.93 39.17 20.10
C MET A 43 27.06 40.39 19.73
N ALA A 44 26.28 40.92 20.68
CA ALA A 44 25.36 42.06 20.48
C ALA A 44 24.39 41.87 19.28
N LEU A 45 23.74 40.71 19.20
CA LEU A 45 22.88 40.34 18.07
C LEU A 45 21.44 40.87 18.19
N THR A 46 20.84 41.28 17.08
CA THR A 46 19.39 41.51 16.97
C THR A 46 18.61 40.18 17.01
N GLN A 47 17.30 40.23 17.28
CA GLN A 47 16.47 39.01 17.31
C GLN A 47 16.41 38.32 15.93
N LEU A 48 16.35 39.10 14.85
CA LEU A 48 16.39 38.58 13.48
C LEU A 48 17.72 37.86 13.19
N GLN A 49 18.84 38.44 13.62
CA GLN A 49 20.15 37.80 13.49
C GLN A 49 20.27 36.52 14.33
N LEU A 50 19.70 36.48 15.53
CA LEU A 50 19.65 35.26 16.34
C LEU A 50 18.79 34.16 15.69
N ASN A 51 17.62 34.53 15.16
CA ASN A 51 16.73 33.60 14.44
C ASN A 51 17.43 33.06 13.18
N ASN A 52 18.15 33.91 12.45
CA ASN A 52 18.94 33.49 11.29
C ASN A 52 20.12 32.60 11.66
N LEU A 53 20.73 32.73 12.85
CA LEU A 53 21.70 31.74 13.34
C LEU A 53 21.06 30.38 13.62
N SER A 54 19.85 30.36 14.18
CA SER A 54 19.07 29.12 14.34
C SER A 54 18.76 28.47 12.99
N VAL A 55 18.39 29.28 11.98
CA VAL A 55 18.20 28.82 10.61
C VAL A 55 19.52 28.31 10.01
N ALA A 56 20.66 28.97 10.23
CA ALA A 56 21.96 28.54 9.71
C ALA A 56 22.34 27.14 10.20
N LYS A 57 22.03 26.82 11.46
CA LYS A 57 22.15 25.46 12.01
C LYS A 57 21.25 24.46 11.27
N ASP A 58 19.99 24.81 10.98
CA ASP A 58 19.09 23.92 10.21
C ASP A 58 19.51 23.80 8.73
N VAL A 59 20.09 24.84 8.12
CA VAL A 59 20.73 24.80 6.79
C VAL A 59 21.90 23.81 6.76
N GLY A 60 22.60 23.64 7.89
CA GLY A 60 23.57 22.55 8.08
C GLY A 60 23.04 21.19 7.68
N LYS A 61 21.75 20.92 7.91
CA LYS A 61 21.13 19.63 7.53
C LYS A 61 21.02 19.44 6.02
N ALA A 62 21.01 20.51 5.22
CA ALA A 62 20.99 20.42 3.76
C ALA A 62 22.28 19.81 3.19
N PHE A 63 23.42 20.04 3.86
CA PHE A 63 24.69 19.41 3.51
C PHE A 63 24.73 17.90 3.81
N GLY A 64 23.71 17.35 4.47
CA GLY A 64 23.51 15.91 4.65
C GLY A 64 23.41 15.12 3.34
N LEU A 65 23.15 15.76 2.19
CA LEU A 65 23.28 15.12 0.87
C LEU A 65 24.68 14.53 0.67
N LEU A 66 25.73 15.19 1.16
CA LEU A 66 27.10 14.69 1.10
C LEU A 66 27.27 13.42 1.93
N ALA A 67 26.64 13.37 3.12
CA ALA A 67 26.60 12.16 3.94
C ALA A 67 25.86 11.02 3.23
N GLY A 68 24.76 11.32 2.54
CA GLY A 68 24.02 10.37 1.70
C GLY A 68 24.87 9.79 0.57
N ILE A 69 25.52 10.63 -0.22
CA ILE A 69 26.44 10.22 -1.30
C ILE A 69 27.61 9.39 -0.75
N ALA A 70 28.15 9.80 0.40
CA ALA A 70 29.22 9.08 1.09
C ALA A 70 28.77 7.71 1.58
N SER A 71 27.53 7.56 2.07
CA SER A 71 27.00 6.28 2.58
C SER A 71 26.87 5.17 1.55
N ASP A 72 26.86 5.53 0.26
CA ASP A 72 26.84 4.56 -0.83
C ASP A 72 28.25 4.08 -1.22
N ARG A 73 29.31 4.79 -0.79
CA ARG A 73 30.71 4.53 -1.21
C ARG A 73 31.71 4.31 -0.09
N LEU A 74 31.42 4.80 1.11
CA LEU A 74 32.32 4.77 2.27
C LEU A 74 31.72 3.90 3.38
N PRO A 75 32.55 3.22 4.17
CA PRO A 75 32.08 2.43 5.29
C PRO A 75 31.58 3.33 6.44
N SER A 76 30.58 2.87 7.19
CA SER A 76 29.92 3.61 8.28
C SER A 76 30.87 4.25 9.31
N PRO A 77 31.99 3.60 9.71
CA PRO A 77 32.94 4.21 10.64
C PRO A 77 33.60 5.49 10.11
N VAL A 78 33.85 5.58 8.79
CA VAL A 78 34.44 6.78 8.16
C VAL A 78 33.43 7.93 8.17
N ILE A 79 32.17 7.63 7.86
CA ILE A 79 31.06 8.60 7.87
C ILE A 79 30.86 9.14 9.29
N LEU A 80 30.89 8.26 10.29
CA LEU A 80 30.75 8.63 11.69
C LEU A 80 31.94 9.48 12.18
N LEU A 81 33.16 9.17 11.72
CA LEU A 81 34.36 9.96 12.04
C LEU A 81 34.24 11.39 11.50
N ILE A 82 33.82 11.56 10.24
CA ILE A 82 33.59 12.88 9.62
C ILE A 82 32.60 13.69 10.47
N GLY A 83 31.44 13.12 10.80
CA GLY A 83 30.45 13.78 11.63
C GLY A 83 30.97 14.15 13.02
N SER A 84 31.76 13.28 13.65
CA SER A 84 32.33 13.53 14.98
C SER A 84 33.32 14.71 14.99
N ILE A 85 34.19 14.79 13.98
CA ILE A 85 35.16 15.90 13.83
C ILE A 85 34.42 17.20 13.54
N GLU A 86 33.44 17.15 12.66
CA GLU A 86 32.62 18.30 12.29
C GLU A 86 31.89 18.89 13.51
N GLY A 87 31.28 18.04 14.34
CA GLY A 87 30.63 18.46 15.57
C GLY A 87 31.61 19.02 16.61
N PHE A 88 32.76 18.35 16.80
CA PHE A 88 33.81 18.80 17.72
C PHE A 88 34.32 20.20 17.37
N VAL A 89 34.55 20.47 16.08
CA VAL A 89 34.98 21.80 15.61
C VAL A 89 33.84 22.82 15.71
N GLY A 90 32.65 22.48 15.20
CA GLY A 90 31.50 23.39 15.16
C GLY A 90 31.09 23.90 16.55
N TYR A 91 30.89 23.00 17.52
CA TYR A 91 30.55 23.38 18.89
C TYR A 91 31.77 23.83 19.70
N GLY A 92 32.97 23.32 19.41
CA GLY A 92 34.20 23.73 20.08
C GLY A 92 34.55 25.21 19.84
N VAL A 93 34.33 25.70 18.62
CA VAL A 93 34.53 27.13 18.31
C VAL A 93 33.47 28.01 19.00
N GLN A 94 32.20 27.57 19.02
CA GLN A 94 31.15 28.26 19.77
C GLN A 94 31.49 28.35 21.26
N TRP A 95 32.00 27.25 21.83
CA TRP A 95 32.49 27.21 23.21
C TRP A 95 33.62 28.22 23.45
N LEU A 96 34.60 28.33 22.56
CA LEU A 96 35.70 29.31 22.70
C LEU A 96 35.19 30.75 22.74
N VAL A 97 34.17 31.09 21.94
CA VAL A 97 33.53 32.42 21.96
C VAL A 97 32.76 32.62 23.26
N VAL A 98 31.90 31.67 23.65
CA VAL A 98 31.05 31.81 24.84
C VAL A 98 31.84 31.81 26.15
N SER A 99 32.93 31.04 26.21
CA SER A 99 33.88 31.04 27.33
C SER A 99 34.85 32.23 27.33
N ARG A 100 34.72 33.16 26.36
CA ARG A 100 35.56 34.35 26.19
C ARG A 100 37.06 34.05 26.05
N ARG A 101 37.41 32.87 25.56
CA ARG A 101 38.80 32.47 25.27
C ARG A 101 39.31 33.09 23.98
N ILE A 102 38.41 33.41 23.07
CA ILE A 102 38.67 34.17 21.84
C ILE A 102 37.71 35.37 21.76
N GLN A 103 38.07 36.35 20.93
CA GLN A 103 37.18 37.47 20.62
C GLN A 103 35.94 37.00 19.85
N PRO A 104 34.77 37.66 20.02
CA PRO A 104 33.57 37.36 19.26
C PRO A 104 33.84 37.34 17.75
N LEU A 105 33.43 36.25 17.10
CA LEU A 105 33.61 36.09 15.66
C LEU A 105 32.69 37.04 14.87
N PRO A 106 33.05 37.41 13.64
CA PRO A 106 32.11 38.04 12.72
C PRO A 106 30.85 37.19 12.54
N TYR A 107 29.68 37.83 12.41
CA TYR A 107 28.37 37.17 12.32
C TYR A 107 28.33 36.03 11.29
N TRP A 108 28.86 36.26 10.09
CA TRP A 108 28.90 35.24 9.02
C TRP A 108 29.75 34.03 9.38
N ALA A 109 30.85 34.21 10.12
CA ALA A 109 31.72 33.11 10.54
C ALA A 109 31.01 32.27 11.61
N MET A 110 30.25 32.89 12.51
CA MET A 110 29.40 32.16 13.46
C MET A 110 28.32 31.35 12.72
N CYS A 111 27.71 31.88 11.65
CA CYS A 111 26.77 31.10 10.81
C CYS A 111 27.41 29.83 10.24
N ILE A 112 28.68 29.87 9.82
CA ILE A 112 29.40 28.71 9.30
C ILE A 112 29.58 27.65 10.39
N PHE A 113 30.03 28.03 11.58
CA PHE A 113 30.22 27.06 12.68
C PHE A 113 28.90 26.53 13.24
N MET A 114 27.82 27.31 13.18
CA MET A 114 26.46 26.85 13.46
C MET A 114 26.00 25.82 12.43
N CYS A 115 26.22 26.08 11.14
CA CYS A 115 25.94 25.17 10.04
C CYS A 115 26.74 23.86 10.16
N MET A 116 28.03 23.96 10.48
CA MET A 116 28.93 22.82 10.71
C MET A 116 28.46 21.96 11.89
N GLY A 117 28.14 22.59 13.02
CA GLY A 117 27.54 21.90 14.17
C GLY A 117 26.24 21.19 13.79
N GLY A 118 25.38 21.82 12.99
CA GLY A 118 24.14 21.20 12.55
C GLY A 118 24.28 20.09 11.52
N ASN A 119 25.27 20.16 10.63
CA ASN A 119 25.60 19.13 9.67
C ASN A 119 26.22 17.89 10.34
N SER A 120 26.96 18.05 11.45
CA SER A 120 27.50 16.89 12.20
C SER A 120 26.45 15.83 12.53
N THR A 121 25.24 16.26 12.87
CA THR A 121 24.08 15.41 13.15
C THR A 121 23.63 14.58 11.95
N THR A 122 23.70 15.10 10.72
CA THR A 122 23.26 14.37 9.52
C THR A 122 24.23 13.25 9.19
N TRP A 123 25.54 13.47 9.34
CA TRP A 123 26.58 12.46 9.21
C TRP A 123 26.37 11.31 10.22
N MET A 124 26.19 11.65 11.50
CA MET A 124 25.91 10.67 12.56
C MET A 124 24.62 9.88 12.26
N ASN A 125 23.53 10.58 11.95
CA ASN A 125 22.24 9.94 11.65
C ASN A 125 22.30 9.02 10.42
N THR A 126 23.00 9.44 9.37
CA THR A 126 23.12 8.65 8.14
C THR A 126 23.91 7.37 8.40
N ALA A 127 25.06 7.47 9.08
CA ALA A 127 25.88 6.31 9.43
C ALA A 127 25.08 5.28 10.26
N ILE A 128 24.34 5.75 11.27
CA ILE A 128 23.56 4.90 12.15
C ILE A 128 22.37 4.26 11.43
N LEU A 129 21.53 5.04 10.75
CA LEU A 129 20.28 4.53 10.17
C LEU A 129 20.52 3.60 9.00
N VAL A 130 21.46 3.94 8.10
CA VAL A 130 21.79 3.08 6.95
C VAL A 130 22.27 1.73 7.44
N THR A 131 23.21 1.71 8.39
CA THR A 131 23.77 0.47 8.97
C THR A 131 22.69 -0.34 9.69
N CYS A 132 21.92 0.28 10.59
CA CYS A 132 20.93 -0.44 11.40
C CYS A 132 19.75 -0.95 10.57
N ILE A 133 19.27 -0.21 9.58
CA ILE A 133 18.20 -0.67 8.69
C ILE A 133 18.68 -1.83 7.79
N ARG A 134 19.95 -1.79 7.35
CA ARG A 134 20.58 -2.91 6.63
C ARG A 134 20.74 -4.15 7.53
N ASN A 135 21.07 -3.97 8.81
CA ASN A 135 21.23 -5.06 9.78
C ASN A 135 19.89 -5.70 10.21
N PHE A 136 18.81 -4.91 10.23
CA PHE A 136 17.49 -5.33 10.73
C PHE A 136 16.38 -5.12 9.68
N ARG A 137 16.59 -5.64 8.47
CA ARG A 137 15.70 -5.42 7.31
C ARG A 137 14.24 -5.82 7.50
N LYS A 138 13.94 -6.74 8.42
CA LYS A 138 12.58 -7.22 8.71
C LYS A 138 11.89 -6.50 9.88
N ASN A 139 12.60 -5.61 10.56
CA ASN A 139 12.11 -4.87 11.73
C ASN A 139 12.44 -3.38 11.58
N ARG A 140 12.21 -2.83 10.37
CA ARG A 140 12.62 -1.46 10.02
C ARG A 140 11.88 -0.41 10.86
N GLY A 141 10.63 -0.68 11.20
CA GLY A 141 9.78 0.15 12.05
C GLY A 141 10.36 0.35 13.45
N PRO A 142 10.56 -0.71 14.26
CA PRO A 142 11.13 -0.61 15.60
C PRO A 142 12.53 0.00 15.60
N VAL A 143 13.36 -0.35 14.62
CA VAL A 143 14.71 0.23 14.45
C VAL A 143 14.64 1.73 14.28
N SER A 144 13.85 2.21 13.32
CA SER A 144 13.65 3.64 13.09
C SER A 144 13.04 4.33 14.31
N GLY A 145 12.00 3.75 14.90
CA GLY A 145 11.29 4.29 16.06
C GLY A 145 12.20 4.47 17.27
N ILE A 146 13.00 3.47 17.61
CA ILE A 146 13.98 3.52 18.71
C ILE A 146 15.05 4.57 18.42
N LEU A 147 15.73 4.47 17.28
CA LEU A 147 16.86 5.34 16.95
C LEU A 147 16.42 6.81 16.90
N LYS A 148 15.33 7.12 16.19
CA LYS A 148 14.77 8.48 16.16
C LYS A 148 14.13 8.90 17.48
N GLY A 149 13.64 7.96 18.27
CA GLY A 149 13.18 8.18 19.63
C GLY A 149 14.30 8.78 20.49
N TYR A 150 15.46 8.13 20.54
CA TYR A 150 16.62 8.63 21.29
C TYR A 150 17.15 9.98 20.80
N VAL A 151 17.05 10.28 19.49
CA VAL A 151 17.30 11.66 18.99
C VAL A 151 16.34 12.67 19.62
N GLY A 152 15.08 12.29 19.86
CA GLY A 152 14.10 13.13 20.54
C GLY A 152 14.41 13.35 22.01
N LEU A 153 14.87 12.30 22.70
CA LEU A 153 15.26 12.39 24.11
C LEU A 153 16.57 13.14 24.33
N SER A 154 17.48 13.16 23.35
CA SER A 154 18.82 13.73 23.51
C SER A 154 18.85 15.19 24.01
N THR A 155 17.86 16.01 23.64
CA THR A 155 17.73 17.40 24.11
C THR A 155 17.53 17.46 25.62
N ALA A 156 16.61 16.64 26.15
CA ALA A 156 16.34 16.54 27.58
C ALA A 156 17.55 15.93 28.30
N ILE A 157 18.14 14.85 27.76
CA ILE A 157 19.34 14.23 28.32
C ILE A 157 20.47 15.26 28.52
N PHE A 158 20.78 16.08 27.51
CA PHE A 158 21.82 17.10 27.66
C PHE A 158 21.43 18.22 28.63
N THR A 159 20.19 18.70 28.55
CA THR A 159 19.72 19.80 29.40
C THR A 159 19.78 19.41 30.87
N ASP A 160 19.23 18.25 31.22
CA ASP A 160 19.08 17.81 32.60
C ASP A 160 20.44 17.42 33.20
N ILE A 161 21.31 16.77 32.42
CA ILE A 161 22.68 16.48 32.86
C ILE A 161 23.45 17.79 33.14
N CYS A 162 23.27 18.81 32.29
CA CYS A 162 23.93 20.09 32.50
C CYS A 162 23.38 20.85 33.70
N SER A 163 22.06 20.89 33.86
CA SER A 163 21.44 21.48 35.05
C SER A 163 21.93 20.77 36.31
N ALA A 164 21.97 19.44 36.28
CA ALA A 164 22.36 18.62 37.42
C ALA A 164 23.84 18.71 37.80
N LEU A 165 24.76 18.78 36.84
CA LEU A 165 26.21 18.74 37.08
C LEU A 165 26.88 20.11 37.03
N PHE A 166 26.32 21.05 36.27
CA PHE A 166 26.97 22.29 35.87
C PHE A 166 26.14 23.56 36.15
N ALA A 167 24.95 23.43 36.75
CA ALA A 167 24.08 24.55 37.12
C ALA A 167 23.78 25.50 35.93
N ASP A 168 23.47 24.91 34.78
CA ASP A 168 23.01 25.62 33.57
C ASP A 168 24.00 26.65 32.98
N ASP A 169 25.30 26.43 33.18
CA ASP A 169 26.37 27.23 32.58
C ASP A 169 26.46 27.01 31.04
N PRO A 170 26.21 28.05 30.21
CA PRO A 170 26.18 27.89 28.75
C PRO A 170 27.52 27.49 28.12
N ALA A 171 28.65 27.87 28.74
CA ALA A 171 29.96 27.47 28.25
C ALA A 171 30.22 25.99 28.55
N LYS A 172 29.87 25.52 29.75
CA LYS A 172 29.98 24.10 30.09
C LYS A 172 29.00 23.24 29.28
N PHE A 173 27.85 23.78 28.92
CA PHE A 173 26.92 23.13 27.99
C PHE A 173 27.54 22.94 26.60
N LEU A 174 28.16 23.98 26.04
CA LEU A 174 28.80 23.90 24.71
C LEU A 174 30.01 22.97 24.67
N VAL A 175 30.84 22.92 25.71
CA VAL A 175 31.96 21.96 25.75
C VAL A 175 31.45 20.52 25.86
N MET A 176 30.35 20.30 26.56
CA MET A 176 29.68 19.00 26.63
C MET A 176 29.19 18.55 25.25
N LEU A 177 28.58 19.46 24.48
CA LEU A 177 28.15 19.22 23.09
C LEU A 177 29.30 18.98 22.11
N ALA A 178 30.50 19.51 22.39
CA ALA A 178 31.67 19.25 21.56
C ALA A 178 32.33 17.90 21.90
N VAL A 179 32.55 17.64 23.19
CA VAL A 179 33.39 16.51 23.65
C VAL A 179 32.62 15.21 23.76
N ILE A 180 31.42 15.19 24.35
CA ILE A 180 30.67 13.94 24.56
C ILE A 180 30.34 13.29 23.22
N PRO A 181 29.79 14.02 22.22
CA PRO A 181 29.52 13.41 20.93
C PRO A 181 30.73 12.85 20.22
N PHE A 182 31.87 13.54 20.33
CA PHE A 182 33.13 13.08 19.76
C PHE A 182 33.58 11.75 20.37
N VAL A 183 33.59 11.64 21.71
CA VAL A 183 34.02 10.42 22.41
C VAL A 183 33.09 9.24 22.13
N VAL A 184 31.77 9.44 22.17
CA VAL A 184 30.79 8.37 21.91
C VAL A 184 30.84 7.92 20.44
N CYS A 185 31.11 8.82 19.49
CA CYS A 185 31.30 8.43 18.10
C CYS A 185 32.58 7.59 17.91
N LEU A 186 33.69 7.95 18.59
CA LEU A 186 34.94 7.17 18.53
C LEU A 186 34.75 5.74 19.08
N THR A 187 33.93 5.55 20.11
CA THR A 187 33.63 4.19 20.60
C THR A 187 32.71 3.45 19.63
N ALA A 188 31.70 4.11 19.06
CA ALA A 188 30.78 3.50 18.10
C ALA A 188 31.47 3.08 16.78
N ILE A 189 32.53 3.78 16.34
CA ILE A 189 33.37 3.39 15.18
C ILE A 189 33.88 1.94 15.27
N ILE A 190 34.13 1.44 16.49
CA ILE A 190 34.67 0.10 16.71
C ILE A 190 33.60 -0.98 16.49
N PHE A 191 32.38 -0.71 16.96
CA PHE A 191 31.30 -1.70 17.08
C PHE A 191 30.23 -1.59 15.98
N LEU A 192 30.07 -0.43 15.36
CA LEU A 192 29.10 -0.20 14.31
C LEU A 192 29.58 -0.79 12.98
N ARG A 193 29.07 -1.99 12.65
CA ARG A 193 29.38 -2.68 11.40
C ARG A 193 28.09 -3.19 10.75
N GLU A 194 28.13 -3.28 9.42
CA GLU A 194 27.10 -3.97 8.67
C GLU A 194 27.24 -5.48 8.89
N ILE A 195 26.21 -6.08 9.46
CA ILE A 195 26.14 -7.50 9.80
C ILE A 195 24.88 -8.05 9.12
N PRO A 196 24.96 -9.23 8.46
CA PRO A 196 23.82 -9.79 7.75
C PRO A 196 22.60 -9.96 8.67
N PRO A 197 21.38 -9.72 8.15
CA PRO A 197 20.15 -9.84 8.93
C PRO A 197 19.87 -11.29 9.34
N SER A 198 19.01 -11.43 10.36
CA SER A 198 18.53 -12.70 10.90
C SER A 198 17.95 -13.60 9.82
N SER A 199 18.35 -14.87 9.82
CA SER A 199 18.01 -15.85 8.77
C SER A 199 16.89 -16.82 9.16
N THR A 200 16.59 -16.95 10.45
CA THR A 200 15.58 -17.88 10.94
C THR A 200 14.40 -17.15 11.59
N ALA A 201 13.21 -17.74 11.56
CA ALA A 201 12.02 -17.18 12.21
C ALA A 201 12.19 -17.07 13.74
N THR A 202 12.95 -17.97 14.36
CA THR A 202 13.30 -17.93 15.78
C THR A 202 14.22 -16.76 16.13
N GLU A 203 15.26 -16.50 15.34
CA GLU A 203 16.11 -15.30 15.49
C GLU A 203 15.31 -14.00 15.28
N GLU A 204 14.33 -14.01 14.37
CA GLU A 204 13.46 -12.85 14.14
C GLU A 204 12.51 -12.57 15.32
N ASN A 205 11.95 -13.62 15.92
CA ASN A 205 11.11 -13.50 17.11
C ASN A 205 11.94 -12.99 18.30
N ASP A 206 13.15 -13.51 18.48
CA ASP A 206 14.08 -13.03 19.50
C ASP A 206 14.49 -11.56 19.26
N ASP A 207 14.74 -11.15 18.02
CA ASP A 207 15.00 -9.74 17.70
C ASP A 207 13.82 -8.84 18.10
N THR A 208 12.58 -9.28 17.82
CA THR A 208 11.36 -8.56 18.18
C THR A 208 11.23 -8.38 19.70
N LYS A 209 11.55 -9.43 20.47
CA LYS A 209 11.58 -9.36 21.95
C LYS A 209 12.63 -8.37 22.45
N TYR A 210 13.84 -8.41 21.90
CA TYR A 210 14.92 -7.51 22.31
C TYR A 210 14.62 -6.04 21.98
N PHE A 211 13.99 -5.76 20.83
CA PHE A 211 13.45 -4.42 20.55
C PHE A 211 12.38 -4.00 21.56
N GLY A 212 11.51 -4.93 21.98
CA GLY A 212 10.54 -4.70 23.05
C GLY A 212 11.20 -4.28 24.37
N ILE A 213 12.28 -4.95 24.78
CA ILE A 213 13.04 -4.60 26.00
C ILE A 213 13.64 -3.19 25.88
N ILE A 214 14.29 -2.87 24.75
CA ILE A 214 14.87 -1.52 24.54
C ILE A 214 13.79 -0.45 24.53
N ASN A 215 12.61 -0.71 23.96
CA ASN A 215 11.48 0.21 23.99
C ASN A 215 11.01 0.47 25.43
N VAL A 216 10.87 -0.56 26.26
CA VAL A 216 10.51 -0.40 27.68
C VAL A 216 11.56 0.45 28.41
N LEU A 217 12.85 0.18 28.19
CA LEU A 217 13.93 0.98 28.76
C LEU A 217 13.88 2.44 28.31
N ALA A 218 13.61 2.69 27.02
CA ALA A 218 13.48 4.04 26.48
C ALA A 218 12.31 4.80 27.11
N VAL A 219 11.17 4.13 27.34
CA VAL A 219 10.02 4.72 28.05
C VAL A 219 10.37 5.03 29.50
N VAL A 220 11.08 4.14 30.20
CA VAL A 220 11.55 4.39 31.57
C VAL A 220 12.46 5.61 31.62
N ILE A 221 13.40 5.74 30.69
CA ILE A 221 14.28 6.94 30.59
C ILE A 221 13.45 8.20 30.38
N ALA A 222 12.50 8.17 29.45
CA ALA A 222 11.65 9.32 29.15
C ALA A 222 10.82 9.78 30.35
N LEU A 223 10.22 8.83 31.09
CA LEU A 223 9.47 9.11 32.31
C LEU A 223 10.37 9.61 33.44
N TYR A 224 11.60 9.09 33.53
CA TYR A 224 12.59 9.52 34.53
C TYR A 224 13.05 10.96 34.31
N LEU A 225 13.35 11.34 33.06
CA LEU A 225 13.67 12.72 32.68
C LEU A 225 12.48 13.65 32.96
N LEU A 226 11.28 13.27 32.52
CA LEU A 226 10.06 14.05 32.76
C LEU A 226 9.79 14.28 34.25
N ALA A 227 10.04 13.29 35.10
CA ALA A 227 9.86 13.43 36.54
C ALA A 227 10.82 14.47 37.13
N PHE A 228 12.06 14.55 36.65
CA PHE A 228 13.04 15.55 37.07
C PHE A 228 12.62 16.97 36.65
N ASP A 229 12.17 17.14 35.41
CA ASP A 229 11.68 18.41 34.86
C ASP A 229 10.47 18.96 35.62
N VAL A 230 9.46 18.11 35.86
CA VAL A 230 8.19 18.53 36.49
C VAL A 230 8.37 18.88 37.97
N THR A 231 9.36 18.30 38.64
CA THR A 231 9.58 18.51 40.08
C THR A 231 10.35 19.78 40.41
N GLY A 232 10.87 20.51 39.40
CA GLY A 232 11.41 21.86 39.56
C GLY A 232 12.84 21.91 40.11
N ALA A 233 13.13 22.87 40.99
CA ALA A 233 14.48 23.11 41.48
C ALA A 233 14.93 22.08 42.53
N HIS A 234 16.10 21.47 42.31
CA HIS A 234 16.64 20.39 43.13
C HIS A 234 17.91 20.77 43.90
N GLY A 235 18.15 20.13 45.04
CA GLY A 235 19.41 20.26 45.78
C GLY A 235 20.57 19.52 45.10
N ARG A 236 21.81 19.99 45.28
CA ARG A 236 23.01 19.46 44.60
C ARG A 236 23.20 17.94 44.72
N LEU A 237 22.95 17.37 45.90
CA LEU A 237 23.07 15.92 46.12
C LEU A 237 22.02 15.14 45.30
N PHE A 238 20.77 15.61 45.30
CA PHE A 238 19.69 14.98 44.54
C PHE A 238 19.99 15.01 43.04
N SER A 239 20.44 16.16 42.52
CA SER A 239 20.79 16.30 41.11
C SER A 239 21.97 15.41 40.69
N GLN A 240 23.00 15.27 41.54
CA GLN A 240 24.11 14.36 41.27
C GLN A 240 23.70 12.89 41.28
N VAL A 241 22.84 12.48 42.22
CA VAL A 241 22.27 11.13 42.25
C VAL A 241 21.40 10.89 41.01
N PHE A 242 20.58 11.86 40.62
CA PHE A 242 19.79 11.81 39.40
C PHE A 242 20.67 11.57 38.16
N ALA A 243 21.72 12.36 37.98
CA ALA A 243 22.64 12.22 36.85
C ALA A 243 23.34 10.85 36.85
N ALA A 244 23.76 10.35 38.03
CA ALA A 244 24.38 9.04 38.14
C ALA A 244 23.42 7.90 37.76
N VAL A 245 22.17 7.95 38.24
CA VAL A 245 21.13 6.97 37.91
C VAL A 245 20.78 7.03 36.42
N LEU A 246 20.63 8.23 35.85
CA LEU A 246 20.36 8.41 34.42
C LEU A 246 21.44 7.76 33.55
N LEU A 247 22.73 7.94 33.89
CA LEU A 247 23.85 7.31 33.17
C LEU A 247 23.81 5.78 33.25
N VAL A 248 23.40 5.21 34.40
CA VAL A 248 23.23 3.76 34.56
C VAL A 248 22.09 3.24 33.68
N ILE A 249 20.94 3.93 33.66
CA ILE A 249 19.79 3.52 32.84
C ILE A 249 20.13 3.66 31.35
N LEU A 250 20.85 4.71 30.93
CA LEU A 250 21.32 4.87 29.54
C LEU A 250 22.31 3.77 29.11
N ALA A 251 23.10 3.23 30.04
CA ALA A 251 24.01 2.11 29.79
C ALA A 251 23.29 0.74 29.77
N SER A 252 22.11 0.62 30.39
CA SER A 252 21.39 -0.64 30.57
C SER A 252 21.10 -1.47 29.31
N PRO A 253 20.92 -0.92 28.08
CA PRO A 253 20.75 -1.74 26.88
C PRO A 253 21.92 -2.68 26.57
N ILE A 254 23.11 -2.44 27.15
CA ILE A 254 24.28 -3.34 27.03
C ILE A 254 24.03 -4.73 27.64
N SER A 255 23.02 -4.87 28.51
CA SER A 255 22.62 -6.15 29.09
C SER A 255 22.21 -7.18 28.03
N ILE A 256 21.65 -6.75 26.89
CA ILE A 256 21.22 -7.64 25.79
C ILE A 256 22.42 -8.35 25.13
N PRO A 257 23.44 -7.65 24.60
CA PRO A 257 24.61 -8.32 24.03
C PRO A 257 25.39 -9.14 25.07
N ILE A 258 25.44 -8.72 26.35
CA ILE A 258 26.06 -9.52 27.42
C ILE A 258 25.29 -10.83 27.64
N TYR A 259 23.96 -10.77 27.75
CA TYR A 259 23.11 -11.95 27.89
C TYR A 259 23.28 -12.91 26.69
N LEU A 260 23.31 -12.39 25.47
CA LEU A 260 23.51 -13.18 24.26
C LEU A 260 24.90 -13.84 24.23
N ALA A 261 25.94 -13.12 24.67
CA ALA A 261 27.30 -13.67 24.77
C ALA A 261 27.37 -14.80 25.81
N LEU A 262 26.71 -14.64 26.97
CA LEU A 262 26.64 -15.67 28.02
C LEU A 262 25.80 -16.88 27.60
N LYS A 263 24.66 -16.66 26.95
CA LYS A 263 23.80 -17.73 26.40
C LYS A 263 24.55 -18.59 25.37
N ASN A 264 25.36 -17.96 24.54
CA ASN A 264 26.21 -18.67 23.57
C ASN A 264 27.35 -19.45 24.24
N LEU A 265 27.77 -19.07 25.46
CA LEU A 265 28.80 -19.77 26.23
C LEU A 265 28.28 -21.03 26.92
N ILE A 266 26.98 -21.06 27.27
CA ILE A 266 26.40 -22.08 28.17
C ILE A 266 25.67 -23.21 27.39
N ARG A 267 25.44 -23.07 26.08
CA ARG A 267 24.73 -24.07 25.28
C ARG A 267 25.57 -25.35 25.08
N PRO A 268 25.14 -26.54 25.57
CA PRO A 268 25.78 -27.81 25.25
C PRO A 268 25.56 -28.15 23.77
N CYS A 269 26.60 -28.66 23.10
CA CYS A 269 26.53 -29.18 21.74
C CYS A 269 25.70 -30.48 21.67
N SER A 270 24.38 -30.40 21.85
CA SER A 270 23.50 -31.57 21.68
C SER A 270 22.03 -31.13 21.64
N GLU A 271 21.56 -30.65 20.50
CA GLU A 271 20.14 -30.76 20.15
C GLU A 271 19.96 -30.67 18.63
N PRO A 272 19.33 -31.66 17.98
CA PRO A 272 19.09 -31.64 16.55
C PRO A 272 18.02 -30.59 16.23
N LYS A 273 18.29 -29.74 15.23
CA LYS A 273 17.30 -28.79 14.70
C LYS A 273 16.08 -29.58 14.21
N THR A 274 14.96 -29.43 14.92
CA THR A 274 13.64 -29.81 14.43
C THR A 274 13.39 -29.11 13.10
N MET A 275 13.28 -29.91 12.04
CA MET A 275 12.86 -29.49 10.71
C MET A 275 11.36 -29.23 10.75
N ASP A 276 10.96 -27.98 10.88
CA ASP A 276 9.62 -27.56 10.50
C ASP A 276 9.54 -27.53 8.97
N ILE A 277 8.44 -28.08 8.47
CA ILE A 277 8.17 -28.40 7.07
C ILE A 277 7.94 -27.10 6.28
N GLU A 278 8.97 -26.55 5.68
CA GLU A 278 8.87 -25.77 4.45
C GLU A 278 9.51 -26.58 3.33
N ARG A 279 8.82 -26.71 2.19
CA ARG A 279 9.20 -27.53 1.03
C ARG A 279 10.67 -27.29 0.65
N ASN A 280 11.55 -28.21 1.04
CA ASN A 280 12.88 -28.35 0.47
C ASN A 280 12.74 -28.79 -0.99
N VAL A 281 12.72 -27.83 -1.91
CA VAL A 281 13.09 -28.12 -3.30
C VAL A 281 14.61 -28.24 -3.31
N THR A 282 15.10 -29.43 -2.98
CA THR A 282 16.52 -29.78 -3.12
C THR A 282 16.74 -30.23 -4.56
N GLU A 283 16.77 -29.29 -5.50
CA GLU A 283 17.34 -29.59 -6.81
C GLU A 283 18.84 -29.34 -6.74
N SER A 284 19.61 -30.41 -6.87
CA SER A 284 21.06 -30.32 -7.06
C SER A 284 21.32 -29.68 -8.41
N LEU A 285 21.91 -28.47 -8.42
CA LEU A 285 22.36 -27.74 -9.62
C LEU A 285 23.48 -28.45 -10.43
N LEU A 286 23.69 -29.74 -10.23
CA LEU A 286 24.59 -30.57 -11.01
C LEU A 286 23.77 -31.51 -11.90
N ALA A 287 23.17 -30.95 -12.94
CA ALA A 287 22.75 -31.73 -14.09
C ALA A 287 23.99 -32.43 -14.66
N LYS A 288 23.93 -33.76 -14.78
CA LYS A 288 24.92 -34.58 -15.49
C LYS A 288 25.09 -34.03 -16.90
N GLU A 289 26.33 -33.74 -17.28
CA GLU A 289 26.73 -33.56 -18.68
C GLU A 289 26.30 -34.79 -19.49
N VAL A 290 25.26 -34.66 -20.30
CA VAL A 290 25.03 -35.56 -21.44
C VAL A 290 25.71 -34.89 -22.62
N LYS A 291 26.86 -35.45 -23.01
CA LYS A 291 27.56 -35.09 -24.24
C LYS A 291 26.75 -35.60 -25.43
N GLU A 292 26.22 -34.71 -26.24
CA GLU A 292 25.95 -34.96 -27.65
C GLU A 292 26.69 -33.93 -28.52
N PRO A 293 27.19 -34.33 -29.70
CA PRO A 293 28.17 -33.56 -30.45
C PRO A 293 27.49 -32.41 -31.21
N VAL A 294 28.03 -31.21 -31.03
CA VAL A 294 27.70 -30.05 -31.87
C VAL A 294 28.37 -30.26 -33.23
N VAL A 295 27.57 -30.44 -34.27
CA VAL A 295 27.98 -30.24 -35.65
C VAL A 295 28.03 -28.73 -35.87
N GLU A 296 29.24 -28.20 -36.09
CA GLU A 296 29.46 -26.83 -36.53
C GLU A 296 28.82 -26.63 -37.90
N ALA A 297 27.76 -25.83 -37.95
CA ALA A 297 27.29 -25.19 -39.16
C ALA A 297 27.54 -23.68 -39.01
N GLU A 298 28.53 -23.20 -39.77
CA GLU A 298 28.79 -21.78 -39.97
C GLU A 298 27.53 -21.10 -40.51
N VAL A 299 27.03 -20.10 -39.79
CA VAL A 299 26.08 -19.12 -40.34
C VAL A 299 26.67 -17.74 -40.13
N GLU A 300 26.80 -17.04 -41.25
CA GLU A 300 27.39 -15.74 -41.45
C GLU A 300 26.89 -14.68 -40.46
N LYS A 301 27.84 -13.91 -39.95
CA LYS A 301 27.61 -12.56 -39.44
C LYS A 301 26.96 -11.72 -40.53
N ASN A 302 25.78 -11.16 -40.27
CA ASN A 302 25.42 -9.75 -40.50
C ASN A 302 23.90 -9.55 -40.39
N VAL A 303 23.38 -9.39 -39.17
CA VAL A 303 22.26 -8.47 -38.90
C VAL A 303 22.46 -7.95 -37.46
N GLU A 304 22.88 -6.70 -37.32
CA GLU A 304 22.71 -5.97 -36.07
C GLU A 304 21.20 -5.78 -35.82
N VAL A 305 20.58 -6.70 -35.10
CA VAL A 305 19.31 -6.41 -34.42
C VAL A 305 19.70 -5.69 -33.14
N MET A 306 19.72 -4.36 -33.20
CA MET A 306 19.66 -3.52 -32.00
C MET A 306 18.33 -3.80 -31.31
N GLU A 307 18.32 -4.82 -30.46
CA GLU A 307 17.24 -5.06 -29.51
C GLU A 307 17.33 -3.94 -28.46
N PHE A 308 16.58 -2.86 -28.67
CA PHE A 308 16.29 -1.89 -27.62
C PHE A 308 15.50 -2.62 -26.53
N VAL A 309 16.21 -3.28 -25.62
CA VAL A 309 15.65 -3.72 -24.34
C VAL A 309 15.35 -2.45 -23.56
N GLU A 310 14.15 -1.93 -23.75
CA GLU A 310 13.61 -0.84 -22.97
C GLU A 310 13.62 -1.31 -21.50
N LYS A 311 14.58 -0.79 -20.71
CA LYS A 311 14.73 -1.14 -19.29
C LYS A 311 13.39 -0.91 -18.60
N ARG A 312 12.74 -2.01 -18.21
CA ARG A 312 11.47 -1.99 -17.48
C ARG A 312 11.60 -1.05 -16.30
N ARG A 313 10.64 -0.13 -16.12
CA ARG A 313 10.61 0.75 -14.94
C ARG A 313 10.57 -0.12 -13.68
N PRO A 314 11.45 0.13 -12.68
CA PRO A 314 11.43 -0.61 -11.43
C PRO A 314 10.08 -0.45 -10.73
N VAL A 315 9.58 -1.54 -10.15
CA VAL A 315 8.30 -1.58 -9.45
C VAL A 315 8.52 -1.21 -7.99
N LEU A 316 7.49 -0.69 -7.31
CA LEU A 316 7.50 -0.42 -5.86
C LEU A 316 8.13 -1.59 -5.06
N GLY A 317 9.15 -1.27 -4.27
CA GLY A 317 9.90 -2.23 -3.45
C GLY A 317 11.14 -2.84 -4.10
N GLU A 318 11.36 -2.63 -5.41
CA GLU A 318 12.62 -2.97 -6.08
C GLU A 318 13.70 -1.90 -5.82
N GLU A 319 14.96 -2.23 -6.11
CA GLU A 319 16.08 -1.32 -5.95
C GLU A 319 16.03 -0.22 -7.03
N HIS A 320 15.58 0.97 -6.65
CA HIS A 320 15.52 2.12 -7.57
C HIS A 320 16.87 2.83 -7.60
N THR A 321 17.31 3.25 -8.78
CA THR A 321 18.33 4.30 -8.86
C THR A 321 17.74 5.64 -8.42
N ILE A 322 18.60 6.59 -8.03
CA ILE A 322 18.17 7.92 -7.56
C ILE A 322 17.33 8.64 -8.63
N ILE A 323 17.75 8.57 -9.90
CA ILE A 323 17.04 9.23 -11.00
C ILE A 323 15.69 8.56 -11.26
N GLU A 324 15.61 7.23 -11.15
CA GLU A 324 14.34 6.50 -11.28
C GLU A 324 13.39 6.87 -10.14
N ALA A 325 13.87 6.91 -8.90
CA ALA A 325 13.08 7.32 -7.74
C ALA A 325 12.54 8.75 -7.91
N LEU A 326 13.37 9.72 -8.31
CA LEU A 326 12.94 11.11 -8.53
C LEU A 326 11.93 11.29 -9.69
N LYS A 327 11.82 10.30 -10.59
CA LYS A 327 10.86 10.31 -11.69
C LYS A 327 9.52 9.68 -11.31
N THR A 328 9.38 9.05 -10.14
CA THR A 328 8.11 8.45 -9.71
C THR A 328 7.21 9.47 -9.04
N LEU A 329 5.90 9.30 -9.23
CA LEU A 329 4.90 10.11 -8.51
C LEU A 329 4.96 9.82 -7.01
N ASP A 330 5.20 8.56 -6.62
CA ASP A 330 5.30 8.11 -5.22
C ASP A 330 6.37 8.87 -4.43
N PHE A 331 7.51 9.16 -5.07
CA PHE A 331 8.56 9.96 -4.44
C PHE A 331 8.09 11.38 -4.13
N TRP A 332 7.44 12.05 -5.10
CA TRP A 332 6.97 13.42 -4.90
C TRP A 332 5.80 13.50 -3.92
N ILE A 333 4.92 12.50 -3.90
CA ILE A 333 3.88 12.36 -2.86
C ILE A 333 4.53 12.26 -1.49
N LEU A 334 5.50 11.36 -1.31
CA LEU A 334 6.20 11.20 -0.04
C LEU A 334 6.96 12.49 0.34
N PHE A 335 7.64 13.13 -0.61
CA PHE A 335 8.43 14.34 -0.40
C PHE A 335 7.55 15.53 0.02
N VAL A 336 6.48 15.82 -0.72
CA VAL A 336 5.55 16.92 -0.42
C VAL A 336 4.78 16.64 0.87
N SER A 337 4.32 15.41 1.09
CA SER A 337 3.65 15.01 2.34
C SER A 337 4.60 15.16 3.54
N PHE A 338 5.88 14.82 3.38
CA PHE A 338 6.88 15.01 4.41
C PHE A 338 7.17 16.49 4.66
N LEU A 339 7.27 17.32 3.62
CA LEU A 339 7.42 18.78 3.73
C LEU A 339 6.25 19.40 4.50
N CYS A 340 5.01 19.07 4.12
CA CYS A 340 3.82 19.62 4.75
C CYS A 340 3.65 19.17 6.20
N GLY A 341 3.94 17.92 6.55
CA GLY A 341 3.79 17.46 7.94
C GLY A 341 4.99 17.81 8.84
N VAL A 342 6.21 17.53 8.36
CA VAL A 342 7.43 17.73 9.16
C VAL A 342 7.86 19.19 9.16
N GLY A 343 7.69 19.92 8.05
CA GLY A 343 8.03 21.34 7.97
C GLY A 343 7.15 22.23 8.86
N THR A 344 5.84 22.00 8.90
CA THR A 344 4.94 22.72 9.81
C THR A 344 5.17 22.31 11.27
N GLY A 345 5.44 21.03 11.54
CA GLY A 345 5.78 20.56 12.89
C GLY A 345 7.06 21.20 13.41
N LEU A 346 8.09 21.30 12.57
CA LEU A 346 9.35 21.99 12.88
C LEU A 346 9.14 23.49 13.14
N THR A 347 8.18 24.11 12.45
CA THR A 347 7.83 25.53 12.66
C THR A 347 7.29 25.78 14.06
N VAL A 348 6.43 24.90 14.57
CA VAL A 348 5.97 25.00 15.96
C VAL A 348 7.14 24.86 16.93
N MET A 349 8.06 23.93 16.70
CA MET A 349 9.23 23.77 17.58
C MET A 349 10.15 25.01 17.55
N ASN A 350 10.43 25.57 16.37
CA ASN A 350 11.34 26.71 16.22
C ASN A 350 10.77 28.02 16.78
N ASN A 351 9.45 28.17 16.87
CA ASN A 351 8.79 29.39 17.32
C ASN A 351 8.04 29.24 18.65
N MET A 352 8.16 28.09 19.33
CA MET A 352 7.39 27.78 20.55
C MET A 352 7.54 28.88 21.62
N GLY A 353 8.76 29.35 21.85
CA GLY A 353 9.07 30.45 22.77
C GLY A 353 8.25 31.72 22.50
N GLN A 354 8.16 32.10 21.22
CA GLN A 354 7.42 33.30 20.80
C GLN A 354 5.90 33.08 20.84
N MET A 355 5.42 31.89 20.47
CA MET A 355 4.01 31.53 20.56
C MET A 355 3.51 31.60 22.00
N GLY A 356 4.28 31.09 22.96
CA GLY A 356 3.94 31.13 24.39
C GLY A 356 3.91 32.56 24.93
N LEU A 357 4.94 33.36 24.62
CA LEU A 357 5.00 34.76 25.05
C LEU A 357 3.87 35.60 24.45
N ALA A 358 3.54 35.41 23.16
CA ALA A 358 2.44 36.12 22.50
C ALA A 358 1.07 35.80 23.13
N LEU A 359 0.89 34.60 23.67
CA LEU A 359 -0.34 34.18 24.37
C LEU A 359 -0.34 34.53 25.87
N GLY A 360 0.70 35.19 26.38
CA GLY A 360 0.78 35.67 27.76
C GLY A 360 1.34 34.65 28.77
N TYR A 361 1.99 33.58 28.32
CA TYR A 361 2.65 32.63 29.23
C TYR A 361 4.02 33.17 29.67
N THR A 362 4.28 33.13 30.98
CA THR A 362 5.56 33.56 31.59
C THR A 362 6.63 32.47 31.54
N ASP A 363 6.22 31.20 31.58
CA ASP A 363 7.10 30.05 31.43
C ASP A 363 6.69 29.22 30.21
N VAL A 364 7.53 29.27 29.16
CA VAL A 364 7.28 28.60 27.87
C VAL A 364 8.04 27.28 27.76
N SER A 365 8.94 26.99 28.72
CA SER A 365 9.77 25.79 28.73
C SER A 365 8.94 24.51 28.75
N ILE A 366 7.81 24.53 29.48
CA ILE A 366 6.87 23.40 29.58
C ILE A 366 6.32 22.95 28.21
N PHE A 367 6.06 23.87 27.29
CA PHE A 367 5.54 23.53 25.95
C PHE A 367 6.60 22.90 25.07
N VAL A 368 7.85 23.39 25.17
CA VAL A 368 9.01 22.80 24.48
C VAL A 368 9.22 21.36 24.97
N SER A 369 9.16 21.13 26.29
CA SER A 369 9.26 19.80 26.89
C SER A 369 8.11 18.89 26.44
N PHE A 370 6.86 19.37 26.44
CA PHE A 370 5.71 18.58 25.96
C PHE A 370 5.85 18.16 24.49
N THR A 371 6.16 19.08 23.58
CA THR A 371 6.34 18.71 22.16
C THR A 371 7.47 17.70 21.96
N SER A 372 8.55 17.80 22.73
CA SER A 372 9.67 16.85 22.69
C SER A 372 9.28 15.46 23.19
N ILE A 373 8.68 15.36 24.38
CA ILE A 373 8.31 14.09 25.03
C ILE A 373 7.23 13.36 24.24
N TRP A 374 6.19 14.08 23.82
CA TRP A 374 5.12 13.49 23.03
C TRP A 374 5.61 13.15 21.60
N GLY A 375 6.60 13.89 21.09
CA GLY A 375 7.35 13.51 19.89
C GLY A 375 8.15 12.22 20.06
N PHE A 376 8.76 11.99 21.22
CA PHE A 376 9.41 10.72 21.54
C PHE A 376 8.43 9.54 21.53
N PHE A 377 7.30 9.67 22.26
CA PHE A 377 6.27 8.62 22.27
C PHE A 377 5.69 8.35 20.88
N GLY A 378 5.45 9.41 20.10
CA GLY A 378 5.03 9.29 18.70
C GLY A 378 5.99 8.47 17.85
N ARG A 379 7.32 8.62 18.05
CA ARG A 379 8.35 7.87 17.30
C ARG A 379 8.40 6.39 17.67
N ILE A 380 8.42 6.08 18.97
CA ILE A 380 8.50 4.70 19.47
C ILE A 380 7.22 3.93 19.11
N LEU A 381 6.06 4.51 19.43
CA LEU A 381 4.77 3.85 19.23
C LEU A 381 4.51 3.60 17.75
N SER A 382 4.71 4.61 16.89
CA SER A 382 4.48 4.44 15.45
C SER A 382 5.46 3.46 14.80
N GLY A 383 6.72 3.42 15.23
CA GLY A 383 7.69 2.44 14.76
C GLY A 383 7.25 1.00 15.04
N TRP A 384 6.74 0.74 16.25
CA TRP A 384 6.26 -0.58 16.65
C TRP A 384 4.89 -0.94 16.03
N VAL A 385 3.92 -0.03 16.12
CA VAL A 385 2.55 -0.25 15.62
C VAL A 385 2.54 -0.44 14.10
N SER A 386 3.28 0.40 13.35
CA SER A 386 3.32 0.25 11.88
C SER A 386 3.95 -1.07 11.45
N GLU A 387 4.91 -1.60 12.22
CA GLU A 387 5.53 -2.91 11.98
C GLU A 387 4.56 -4.07 12.30
N TYR A 388 3.79 -3.94 13.37
CA TYR A 388 2.78 -4.93 13.70
C TYR A 388 1.74 -5.06 12.60
N PHE A 389 1.21 -3.93 12.10
CA PHE A 389 0.16 -3.95 11.08
C PHE A 389 0.67 -4.29 9.67
N ILE A 390 1.91 -3.94 9.30
CA ILE A 390 2.48 -4.40 8.03
C ILE A 390 2.69 -5.92 8.03
N LYS A 391 3.12 -6.52 9.16
CA LYS A 391 3.30 -7.98 9.29
C LYS A 391 1.97 -8.74 9.38
N ARG A 392 0.97 -8.19 10.07
CA ARG A 392 -0.32 -8.88 10.30
C ARG A 392 -1.35 -8.67 9.18
N ALA A 393 -1.42 -7.46 8.63
CA ALA A 393 -2.50 -7.04 7.73
C ALA A 393 -2.00 -6.44 6.40
N GLY A 394 -0.68 -6.38 6.18
CA GLY A 394 -0.09 -5.79 4.97
C GLY A 394 -0.37 -4.30 4.81
N THR A 395 -0.74 -3.60 5.89
CA THR A 395 -1.12 -2.18 5.84
C THR A 395 0.06 -1.31 5.39
N PRO A 396 -0.05 -0.56 4.28
CA PRO A 396 1.01 0.32 3.81
C PRO A 396 1.36 1.41 4.83
N ARG A 397 2.66 1.63 5.07
CA ARG A 397 3.14 2.66 5.98
C ARG A 397 2.71 4.10 5.65
N PRO A 398 2.53 4.50 4.38
CA PRO A 398 2.00 5.83 4.04
C PRO A 398 0.64 6.14 4.68
N ILE A 399 -0.19 5.15 5.03
CA ILE A 399 -1.48 5.37 5.70
C ILE A 399 -1.27 5.97 7.10
N TRP A 400 -0.26 5.51 7.85
CA TRP A 400 0.07 6.08 9.17
C TRP A 400 0.57 7.52 9.06
N ASN A 401 1.33 7.82 8.00
CA ASN A 401 1.66 9.18 7.67
C ASN A 401 0.35 9.97 7.43
N ALA A 402 -0.50 9.59 6.48
CA ALA A 402 -1.75 10.30 6.18
C ALA A 402 -2.61 10.57 7.44
N ALA A 403 -2.86 9.54 8.27
CA ALA A 403 -3.60 9.68 9.52
C ALA A 403 -2.98 10.72 10.48
N SER A 404 -1.64 10.73 10.62
CA SER A 404 -0.95 11.73 11.44
C SER A 404 -1.00 13.15 10.84
N GLN A 405 -1.15 13.35 9.52
CA GLN A 405 -1.36 14.70 8.94
C GLN A 405 -2.73 15.25 9.34
N ILE A 406 -3.76 14.42 9.22
CA ILE A 406 -5.13 14.81 9.55
C ILE A 406 -5.20 15.19 11.03
N LEU A 407 -4.62 14.35 11.90
CA LEU A 407 -4.56 14.64 13.33
C LEU A 407 -3.72 15.90 13.64
N MET A 408 -2.64 16.14 12.90
CA MET A 408 -1.84 17.36 13.03
C MET A 408 -2.62 18.62 12.62
N ALA A 409 -3.44 18.56 11.57
CA ALA A 409 -4.32 19.66 11.17
C ALA A 409 -5.35 20.01 12.26
N VAL A 410 -5.90 18.99 12.94
CA VAL A 410 -6.75 19.20 14.14
C VAL A 410 -5.96 19.91 15.25
N GLY A 411 -4.72 19.48 15.51
CA GLY A 411 -3.82 20.15 16.47
C GLY A 411 -3.63 21.64 16.15
N TYR A 412 -3.36 22.00 14.89
CA TYR A 412 -3.25 23.40 14.48
C TYR A 412 -4.56 24.17 14.61
N THR A 413 -5.68 23.52 14.31
CA THR A 413 -7.00 24.15 14.45
C THR A 413 -7.28 24.49 15.91
N ILE A 414 -6.96 23.59 16.85
CA ILE A 414 -7.07 23.85 18.29
C ILE A 414 -6.20 25.05 18.71
N MET A 415 -4.95 25.12 18.23
CA MET A 415 -4.05 26.25 18.52
C MET A 415 -4.56 27.58 17.93
N ALA A 416 -5.23 27.55 16.77
CA ALA A 416 -5.79 28.75 16.13
C ALA A 416 -6.96 29.37 16.92
N ILE A 417 -7.74 28.54 17.64
CA ILE A 417 -8.87 29.00 18.46
C ILE A 417 -8.37 29.84 19.64
N ALA A 418 -7.19 29.52 20.19
CA ALA A 418 -6.54 30.26 21.28
C ALA A 418 -7.38 30.39 22.57
N MET A 419 -8.18 29.37 22.92
CA MET A 419 -8.81 29.26 24.24
C MET A 419 -7.77 28.95 25.34
N PRO A 420 -8.05 29.24 26.62
CA PRO A 420 -7.21 28.78 27.74
C PRO A 420 -6.98 27.27 27.64
N GLY A 421 -5.72 26.83 27.73
CA GLY A 421 -5.37 25.40 27.58
C GLY A 421 -5.13 24.91 26.15
N SER A 422 -5.52 25.65 25.11
CA SER A 422 -5.38 25.22 23.70
C SER A 422 -3.93 24.96 23.27
N LEU A 423 -2.99 25.79 23.74
CA LEU A 423 -1.56 25.61 23.44
C LEU A 423 -0.99 24.33 24.06
N TYR A 424 -1.49 23.91 25.23
CA TYR A 424 -1.09 22.65 25.86
C TYR A 424 -1.53 21.46 25.01
N VAL A 425 -2.83 21.41 24.67
CA VAL A 425 -3.38 20.31 23.85
C VAL A 425 -2.73 20.29 22.45
N GLY A 426 -2.58 21.45 21.83
CA GLY A 426 -1.94 21.57 20.52
C GLY A 426 -0.49 21.09 20.51
N SER A 427 0.30 21.48 21.51
CA SER A 427 1.72 21.07 21.64
C SER A 427 1.88 19.56 21.79
N ILE A 428 0.95 18.91 22.49
CA ILE A 428 0.90 17.44 22.65
C ILE A 428 0.57 16.78 21.31
N VAL A 429 -0.53 17.18 20.67
CA VAL A 429 -1.02 16.57 19.42
C VAL A 429 0.00 16.74 18.29
N VAL A 430 0.52 17.95 18.11
CA VAL A 430 1.55 18.24 17.10
C VAL A 430 2.83 17.47 17.40
N GLY A 431 3.23 17.37 18.67
CA GLY A 431 4.37 16.55 19.11
C GLY A 431 4.24 15.10 18.68
N ILE A 432 3.14 14.42 19.04
CA ILE A 432 2.88 13.02 18.66
C ILE A 432 2.96 12.86 17.14
N CYS A 433 2.23 13.69 16.39
CA CYS A 433 2.13 13.56 14.94
C CYS A 433 3.49 13.83 14.26
N TYR A 434 4.24 14.82 14.73
CA TYR A 434 5.61 15.09 14.26
C TYR A 434 6.54 13.89 14.51
N GLY A 435 6.39 13.26 15.68
CA GLY A 435 7.10 12.03 16.03
C GLY A 435 6.79 10.88 15.07
N VAL A 436 5.51 10.62 14.82
CA VAL A 436 5.04 9.58 13.88
C VAL A 436 5.68 9.78 12.51
N ARG A 437 5.63 11.01 11.99
CA ARG A 437 6.15 11.34 10.65
C ARG A 437 7.63 11.08 10.50
N ILE A 438 8.43 11.46 11.49
CA ILE A 438 9.88 11.21 11.45
C ILE A 438 10.20 9.71 11.53
N ALA A 439 9.50 8.96 12.38
CA ALA A 439 9.79 7.54 12.57
C ALA A 439 9.30 6.65 11.42
N VAL A 440 8.13 6.91 10.84
CA VAL A 440 7.52 6.06 9.80
C VAL A 440 8.05 6.36 8.40
N SER A 441 8.46 7.59 8.11
CA SER A 441 8.95 7.95 6.77
C SER A 441 10.29 7.30 6.42
N VAL A 442 11.12 7.03 7.43
CA VAL A 442 12.41 6.33 7.31
C VAL A 442 12.26 4.91 6.74
N PRO A 443 11.43 4.01 7.32
CA PRO A 443 11.17 2.69 6.74
C PRO A 443 10.35 2.80 5.45
N THR A 444 9.40 3.74 5.33
CA THR A 444 8.62 3.95 4.10
C THR A 444 9.52 4.19 2.89
N ALA A 445 10.51 5.08 3.00
CA ALA A 445 11.46 5.34 1.91
C ALA A 445 12.26 4.09 1.51
N SER A 446 12.66 3.27 2.49
CA SER A 446 13.38 2.00 2.22
C SER A 446 12.50 0.92 1.60
N GLU A 447 11.19 0.96 1.87
CA GLU A 447 10.20 0.00 1.38
C GLU A 447 9.72 0.35 -0.03
N LEU A 448 9.67 1.63 -0.38
CA LEU A 448 9.26 2.08 -1.73
C LEU A 448 10.41 2.01 -2.73
N PHE A 449 11.63 2.40 -2.33
CA PHE A 449 12.74 2.63 -3.27
C PHE A 449 13.95 1.71 -3.11
N GLY A 450 13.92 0.77 -2.15
CA GLY A 450 15.01 -0.18 -1.90
C GLY A 450 16.08 0.31 -0.91
N LEU A 451 17.10 -0.52 -0.68
CA LEU A 451 18.16 -0.30 0.32
C LEU A 451 19.52 0.10 -0.26
N LYS A 452 19.72 -0.05 -1.58
CA LYS A 452 20.99 0.18 -2.25
C LYS A 452 21.42 1.65 -2.18
N TYR A 453 20.56 2.57 -2.61
CA TYR A 453 20.78 4.02 -2.58
C TYR A 453 19.99 4.72 -1.47
N TYR A 454 19.60 3.97 -0.44
CA TYR A 454 18.72 4.44 0.62
C TYR A 454 19.29 5.65 1.37
N GLY A 455 20.60 5.69 1.63
CA GLY A 455 21.21 6.78 2.39
C GLY A 455 21.07 8.13 1.68
N LEU A 456 21.21 8.17 0.36
CA LEU A 456 20.97 9.38 -0.42
C LEU A 456 19.49 9.73 -0.53
N ILE A 457 18.61 8.76 -0.81
CA ILE A 457 17.15 9.00 -0.88
C ILE A 457 16.63 9.56 0.46
N TYR A 458 17.07 8.99 1.58
CA TYR A 458 16.77 9.48 2.91
C TYR A 458 17.22 10.93 3.11
N ASN A 459 18.46 11.26 2.72
CA ASN A 459 18.98 12.62 2.88
C ASN A 459 18.28 13.63 1.94
N ILE A 460 17.82 13.22 0.77
CA ILE A 460 16.96 14.06 -0.09
C ILE A 460 15.63 14.35 0.63
N LEU A 461 14.99 13.35 1.25
CA LEU A 461 13.77 13.58 2.04
C LEU A 461 14.02 14.50 3.25
N ILE A 462 15.21 14.43 3.86
CA ILE A 462 15.61 15.29 4.99
C ILE A 462 15.80 16.76 4.59
N LEU A 463 16.02 17.08 3.30
CA LEU A 463 16.03 18.48 2.81
C LEU A 463 14.73 19.23 3.14
N ASN A 464 13.64 18.51 3.36
CA ASN A 464 12.38 19.12 3.80
C ASN A 464 12.45 19.78 5.18
N LEU A 465 13.42 19.43 6.03
CA LEU A 465 13.61 20.12 7.31
C LEU A 465 14.09 21.58 7.12
N PRO A 466 15.24 21.85 6.47
CA PRO A 466 15.64 23.23 6.19
C PRO A 466 14.66 23.95 5.27
N LEU A 467 14.10 23.27 4.26
CA LEU A 467 13.10 23.87 3.36
C LEU A 467 11.82 24.27 4.13
N GLY A 468 11.31 23.38 4.98
CA GLY A 468 10.14 23.64 5.81
C GLY A 468 10.39 24.75 6.84
N SER A 469 11.57 24.76 7.48
CA SER A 469 11.95 25.87 8.38
C SER A 469 12.03 27.20 7.64
N PHE A 470 12.57 27.23 6.43
CA PHE A 470 12.62 28.46 5.64
C PHE A 470 11.21 28.94 5.25
N LEU A 471 10.39 28.07 4.68
CA LEU A 471 9.06 28.40 4.17
C LEU A 471 8.06 28.75 5.29
N PHE A 472 7.93 27.88 6.29
CA PHE A 472 6.88 27.99 7.30
C PHE A 472 7.33 28.79 8.52
N SER A 473 8.58 28.66 8.97
CA SER A 473 9.08 29.41 10.13
C SER A 473 9.62 30.79 9.75
N GLY A 474 10.49 30.87 8.75
CA GLY A 474 11.09 32.14 8.33
C GLY A 474 10.10 33.03 7.59
N LEU A 475 9.55 32.52 6.48
CA LEU A 475 8.74 33.33 5.56
C LEU A 475 7.29 33.48 6.02
N LEU A 476 6.61 32.40 6.42
CA LEU A 476 5.21 32.48 6.85
C LEU A 476 5.07 33.05 8.28
N ALA A 477 5.62 32.35 9.28
CA ALA A 477 5.44 32.73 10.68
C ALA A 477 6.12 34.05 11.03
N GLY A 478 7.38 34.24 10.59
CA GLY A 478 8.11 35.49 10.83
C GLY A 478 7.42 36.72 10.21
N PHE A 479 7.04 36.65 8.94
CA PHE A 479 6.38 37.78 8.25
C PHE A 479 5.04 38.15 8.88
N LEU A 480 4.19 37.15 9.16
CA LEU A 480 2.87 37.40 9.75
C LEU A 480 2.94 37.88 11.20
N TYR A 481 3.95 37.43 11.96
CA TYR A 481 4.19 37.95 13.29
C TYR A 481 4.62 39.42 13.23
N ASP A 482 5.56 39.76 12.35
CA ASP A 482 6.07 41.13 12.21
C ASP A 482 5.02 42.10 11.66
N SER A 483 4.06 41.64 10.83
CA SER A 483 2.96 42.49 10.36
C SER A 483 1.99 42.92 11.46
N GLU A 484 1.90 42.13 12.52
CA GLU A 484 1.02 42.37 13.68
C GLU A 484 1.79 42.94 14.90
N ALA A 485 3.13 43.01 14.82
CA ALA A 485 3.97 43.39 15.93
C ALA A 485 4.06 44.91 16.13
N SER A 486 4.07 45.34 17.39
CA SER A 486 4.27 46.73 17.79
C SER A 486 5.74 47.02 18.11
N ARG A 487 6.23 48.22 17.76
CA ARG A 487 7.61 48.65 18.08
C ARG A 487 7.75 48.92 19.58
N THR A 488 8.73 48.29 20.22
CA THR A 488 9.10 48.52 21.62
C THR A 488 10.18 49.59 21.75
N ALA A 489 10.23 50.26 22.91
CA ALA A 489 11.16 51.37 23.17
C ALA A 489 12.66 51.00 23.06
N GLY A 490 13.00 49.71 23.05
CA GLY A 490 14.37 49.19 22.84
C GLY A 490 14.70 48.82 21.38
N GLY A 491 13.84 49.16 20.41
CA GLY A 491 14.05 48.88 18.98
C GLY A 491 13.66 47.47 18.51
N GLY A 492 12.98 46.67 19.33
CA GLY A 492 12.45 45.35 18.96
C GLY A 492 10.97 45.40 18.56
N ASN A 493 10.50 44.41 17.81
CA ASN A 493 9.10 44.21 17.47
C ASN A 493 8.51 43.08 18.34
N THR A 494 7.40 43.33 19.03
CA THR A 494 6.68 42.31 19.81
C THR A 494 5.20 42.34 19.50
N CYS A 495 4.61 41.19 19.22
CA CYS A 495 3.18 40.99 19.05
C CYS A 495 2.59 40.27 20.27
N LEU A 496 1.47 40.78 20.79
CA LEU A 496 0.75 40.24 21.95
C LEU A 496 -0.69 39.93 21.57
N GLY A 497 -1.11 38.69 21.78
CA GLY A 497 -2.47 38.20 21.53
C GLY A 497 -2.52 37.03 20.54
N ALA A 498 -3.67 36.38 20.46
CA ALA A 498 -3.88 35.21 19.61
C ALA A 498 -3.74 35.51 18.10
N HIS A 499 -3.97 36.75 17.68
CA HIS A 499 -3.92 37.15 16.27
C HIS A 499 -2.52 37.00 15.66
N CYS A 500 -1.45 37.09 16.47
CA CYS A 500 -0.06 36.96 16.03
C CYS A 500 0.27 35.63 15.31
N TYR A 501 -0.42 34.53 15.67
CA TYR A 501 -0.18 33.20 15.08
C TYR A 501 -1.43 32.52 14.54
N ARG A 502 -2.62 33.12 14.69
CA ARG A 502 -3.88 32.50 14.27
C ARG A 502 -3.88 32.15 12.78
N LEU A 503 -3.48 33.09 11.92
CA LEU A 503 -3.43 32.84 10.47
C LEU A 503 -2.35 31.80 10.11
N VAL A 504 -1.21 31.81 10.80
CA VAL A 504 -0.14 30.81 10.63
C VAL A 504 -0.67 29.40 10.88
N PHE A 505 -1.41 29.19 11.97
CA PHE A 505 -2.00 27.88 12.28
C PHE A 505 -3.05 27.44 11.24
N VAL A 506 -3.87 28.36 10.73
CA VAL A 506 -4.86 28.05 9.67
C VAL A 506 -4.17 27.61 8.38
N VAL A 507 -3.14 28.35 7.93
CA VAL A 507 -2.38 28.00 6.73
C VAL A 507 -1.67 26.65 6.90
N MET A 508 -1.07 26.39 8.06
CA MET A 508 -0.43 25.09 8.34
C MET A 508 -1.45 23.94 8.41
N ALA A 509 -2.66 24.17 8.92
CA ALA A 509 -3.74 23.18 8.92
C ALA A 509 -4.14 22.81 7.48
N ILE A 510 -4.29 23.79 6.60
CA ILE A 510 -4.59 23.58 5.18
C ILE A 510 -3.44 22.85 4.48
N ALA A 511 -2.19 23.25 4.73
CA ALA A 511 -1.01 22.56 4.18
C ALA A 511 -0.97 21.07 4.59
N CYS A 512 -1.40 20.76 5.83
CA CYS A 512 -1.55 19.38 6.29
C CYS A 512 -2.70 18.62 5.63
N ILE A 513 -3.70 19.28 5.05
CA ILE A 513 -4.81 18.64 4.32
C ILE A 513 -4.45 18.40 2.84
N ILE A 514 -3.57 19.22 2.24
CA ILE A 514 -3.17 19.14 0.82
C ILE A 514 -2.31 17.89 0.47
N GLY A 515 -2.03 17.00 1.42
CA GLY A 515 -1.19 15.81 1.21
C GLY A 515 -1.91 14.48 1.02
N PHE A 516 -3.17 14.45 0.54
CA PHE A 516 -3.93 13.20 0.37
C PHE A 516 -4.36 12.96 -1.09
N ASP A 517 -3.94 11.83 -1.63
CA ASP A 517 -4.06 11.48 -3.05
C ASP A 517 -5.32 10.63 -3.28
N GLY A 518 -6.33 11.25 -3.93
CA GLY A 518 -7.46 10.60 -4.62
C GLY A 518 -8.40 9.67 -3.83
N PRO A 519 -9.63 9.44 -4.33
CA PRO A 519 -10.46 8.36 -3.82
C PRO A 519 -9.90 7.00 -4.27
N LEU A 520 -9.83 6.04 -3.35
CA LEU A 520 -9.60 4.63 -3.70
C LEU A 520 -10.90 4.03 -4.25
N TYR A 521 -10.78 3.07 -5.17
CA TYR A 521 -11.93 2.35 -5.71
C TYR A 521 -12.62 1.53 -4.62
N ASP A 522 -13.91 1.77 -4.42
CA ASP A 522 -14.77 1.06 -3.47
C ASP A 522 -15.48 -0.11 -4.17
N SER A 523 -15.14 -1.33 -3.74
CA SER A 523 -15.72 -2.57 -4.24
C SER A 523 -17.01 -3.00 -3.56
N SER A 524 -17.53 -2.20 -2.63
CA SER A 524 -18.74 -2.56 -1.90
C SER A 524 -19.91 -2.74 -2.86
N ALA A 525 -20.62 -3.84 -2.70
CA ALA A 525 -21.87 -4.14 -3.38
C ALA A 525 -22.81 -4.80 -2.37
N TYR A 526 -24.12 -4.66 -2.60
CA TYR A 526 -25.12 -5.04 -1.62
C TYR A 526 -26.24 -5.85 -2.26
N THR A 527 -25.99 -7.13 -2.44
CA THR A 527 -26.99 -8.10 -2.90
C THR A 527 -27.27 -9.08 -1.77
N GLN A 528 -28.47 -9.05 -1.18
CA GLN A 528 -28.86 -10.06 -0.19
C GLN A 528 -29.28 -11.34 -0.90
N VAL A 529 -28.53 -12.43 -0.71
CA VAL A 529 -28.76 -13.72 -1.41
C VAL A 529 -30.20 -14.24 -1.24
N GLU A 530 -30.89 -13.93 -0.14
CA GLU A 530 -32.27 -14.41 0.06
C GLU A 530 -33.36 -13.52 -0.56
N LYS A 531 -33.15 -12.20 -0.58
CA LYS A 531 -34.19 -11.21 -0.92
C LYS A 531 -33.88 -10.36 -2.16
N LEU A 532 -32.62 -10.32 -2.59
CA LEU A 532 -32.04 -9.45 -3.63
C LEU A 532 -32.18 -7.93 -3.36
N CYS A 533 -32.69 -7.54 -2.19
CA CYS A 533 -32.94 -6.17 -1.82
C CYS A 533 -32.85 -5.99 -0.29
N LYS A 534 -32.70 -4.75 0.19
CA LYS A 534 -32.66 -4.36 1.60
C LYS A 534 -33.89 -3.54 2.01
N LEU A 535 -34.22 -3.53 3.30
CA LEU A 535 -35.29 -2.68 3.83
C LEU A 535 -34.94 -1.18 3.78
N HIS A 536 -33.68 -0.84 4.04
CA HIS A 536 -33.16 0.52 3.99
C HIS A 536 -31.92 0.57 3.07
N PRO A 537 -31.76 1.66 2.29
CA PRO A 537 -30.57 1.85 1.48
C PRO A 537 -29.37 2.21 2.37
N GLU A 538 -28.16 1.88 1.91
CA GLU A 538 -26.92 2.32 2.54
C GLU A 538 -26.56 3.74 2.08
N GLU A 539 -25.61 4.38 2.76
CA GLU A 539 -25.04 5.67 2.35
C GLU A 539 -24.43 5.61 0.92
N PRO A 540 -24.40 6.73 0.19
CA PRO A 540 -23.87 6.75 -1.17
C PRO A 540 -22.37 6.43 -1.17
N LEU A 541 -21.95 5.53 -2.07
CA LEU A 541 -20.53 5.26 -2.30
C LEU A 541 -19.80 6.57 -2.66
N TYR A 542 -18.53 6.69 -2.28
CA TYR A 542 -17.73 7.90 -2.55
C TYR A 542 -18.38 9.21 -2.06
N ASN A 543 -19.25 9.15 -1.05
CA ASN A 543 -19.99 10.31 -0.54
C ASN A 543 -20.80 11.04 -1.64
N GLY A 544 -21.33 10.29 -2.61
CA GLY A 544 -22.13 10.79 -3.74
C GLY A 544 -21.33 11.22 -4.97
N GLY A 545 -20.02 11.44 -4.86
CA GLY A 545 -19.20 11.89 -5.98
C GLY A 545 -19.74 13.17 -6.62
N ILE A 546 -19.89 13.19 -7.95
CA ILE A 546 -20.46 14.32 -8.71
C ILE A 546 -21.96 14.51 -8.42
N LEU A 547 -22.67 13.45 -8.06
CA LEU A 547 -24.11 13.49 -7.77
C LEU A 547 -24.42 13.92 -6.33
N LYS A 548 -23.40 14.29 -5.56
CA LYS A 548 -23.60 14.78 -4.19
C LYS A 548 -24.54 15.98 -4.21
N ASP A 549 -25.56 15.92 -3.34
CA ASP A 549 -26.59 16.96 -3.19
C ASP A 549 -27.46 17.20 -4.44
N GLN A 550 -27.36 16.37 -5.48
CA GLN A 550 -28.22 16.45 -6.66
C GLN A 550 -29.51 15.64 -6.48
N VAL A 551 -30.63 16.27 -6.85
CA VAL A 551 -31.94 15.60 -6.94
C VAL A 551 -32.25 15.36 -8.42
N PRO A 552 -32.69 14.15 -8.82
CA PRO A 552 -33.03 13.88 -10.22
C PRO A 552 -34.25 14.70 -10.64
N ASN A 553 -34.26 15.14 -11.90
CA ASN A 553 -35.47 15.63 -12.55
C ASN A 553 -36.31 14.44 -13.04
N PHE A 554 -37.63 14.58 -13.07
CA PHE A 554 -38.51 13.62 -13.72
C PHE A 554 -38.81 14.11 -15.14
N LEU A 555 -38.28 13.42 -16.13
CA LEU A 555 -38.54 13.72 -17.54
C LEU A 555 -39.67 12.83 -18.06
N GLN A 556 -40.58 13.42 -18.82
CA GLN A 556 -41.59 12.70 -19.59
C GLN A 556 -41.06 12.42 -21.00
N SER A 557 -41.06 11.15 -21.39
CA SER A 557 -40.78 10.70 -22.75
C SER A 557 -42.06 10.13 -23.37
N ILE A 558 -42.29 10.39 -24.66
CA ILE A 558 -43.40 9.81 -25.42
C ILE A 558 -42.83 8.60 -26.16
N LEU A 559 -43.35 7.40 -25.86
CA LEU A 559 -43.01 6.17 -26.57
C LEU A 559 -43.57 6.20 -28.00
N ASP A 560 -43.01 5.38 -28.89
CA ASP A 560 -43.48 5.25 -30.28
C ASP A 560 -44.96 4.84 -30.40
N ASN A 561 -45.53 4.24 -29.33
CA ASN A 561 -46.95 3.87 -29.23
C ASN A 561 -47.87 5.02 -28.74
N GLY A 562 -47.32 6.20 -28.44
CA GLY A 562 -48.05 7.38 -27.94
C GLY A 562 -48.18 7.48 -26.41
N ASP A 563 -47.70 6.49 -25.66
CA ASP A 563 -47.74 6.47 -24.19
C ASP A 563 -46.66 7.39 -23.57
N GLN A 564 -47.03 8.13 -22.52
CA GLN A 564 -46.10 8.98 -21.75
C GLN A 564 -45.48 8.20 -20.58
N VAL A 565 -44.14 8.17 -20.52
CA VAL A 565 -43.37 7.50 -19.46
C VAL A 565 -42.58 8.54 -18.68
N SER A 566 -42.62 8.47 -17.35
CA SER A 566 -41.87 9.38 -16.48
C SER A 566 -40.75 8.64 -15.75
N TYR A 567 -39.52 9.14 -15.85
CA TYR A 567 -38.39 8.50 -15.18
C TYR A 567 -37.36 9.49 -14.59
N PRO A 568 -36.66 9.10 -13.49
CA PRO A 568 -35.60 9.92 -12.90
C PRO A 568 -34.43 10.14 -13.86
N THR A 569 -33.97 11.38 -13.95
CA THR A 569 -32.86 11.82 -14.80
C THR A 569 -31.95 12.79 -14.06
N PHE A 570 -30.65 12.50 -14.02
CA PHE A 570 -29.63 13.45 -13.55
C PHE A 570 -29.03 14.26 -14.70
N LEU A 571 -28.81 15.55 -14.46
CA LEU A 571 -28.09 16.43 -15.38
C LEU A 571 -26.64 16.54 -14.96
N LEU A 572 -25.74 15.98 -15.78
CA LEU A 572 -24.31 15.96 -15.53
C LEU A 572 -23.62 17.04 -16.36
N GLN A 573 -22.76 17.82 -15.73
CA GLN A 573 -22.00 18.89 -16.39
C GLN A 573 -20.52 18.52 -16.51
N ASN A 574 -19.92 18.82 -17.66
CA ASN A 574 -18.49 18.74 -17.93
C ASN A 574 -17.85 17.37 -17.62
N LEU A 575 -18.41 16.31 -18.21
CA LEU A 575 -17.75 15.01 -18.14
C LEU A 575 -16.51 15.01 -19.07
N THR A 576 -15.42 14.43 -18.58
CA THR A 576 -14.09 14.50 -19.20
C THR A 576 -13.76 13.21 -19.93
N GLU A 577 -13.22 13.33 -21.14
CA GLU A 577 -12.70 12.21 -21.92
C GLU A 577 -11.61 11.43 -21.18
N GLY A 578 -11.57 10.11 -21.38
CA GLY A 578 -10.52 9.23 -20.84
C GLY A 578 -10.69 8.88 -19.35
N ASN A 579 -11.54 9.61 -18.64
CA ASN A 579 -11.92 9.27 -17.28
C ASN A 579 -12.82 8.03 -17.24
N ARG A 580 -12.69 7.30 -16.13
CA ARG A 580 -13.51 6.12 -15.81
C ARG A 580 -14.50 6.52 -14.74
N TYR A 581 -15.78 6.35 -15.01
CA TYR A 581 -16.86 6.74 -14.13
C TYR A 581 -17.48 5.51 -13.48
N CYS A 582 -17.52 5.49 -12.14
CA CYS A 582 -18.18 4.45 -11.37
C CYS A 582 -19.51 4.99 -10.85
N PHE A 583 -20.60 4.30 -11.16
CA PHE A 583 -21.96 4.70 -10.83
C PHE A 583 -22.57 3.72 -9.84
N SER A 584 -23.33 4.23 -8.87
CA SER A 584 -24.18 3.39 -8.02
C SER A 584 -25.42 4.15 -7.55
N VAL A 585 -26.52 3.45 -7.36
CA VAL A 585 -27.77 4.01 -6.81
C VAL A 585 -28.63 2.90 -6.22
N TRP A 586 -29.42 3.22 -5.20
CA TRP A 586 -30.46 2.34 -4.69
C TRP A 586 -31.79 2.64 -5.37
N ILE A 587 -32.50 1.59 -5.80
CA ILE A 587 -33.73 1.71 -6.56
C ILE A 587 -34.86 0.92 -5.89
N LYS A 588 -36.05 1.52 -5.82
CA LYS A 588 -37.28 0.89 -5.35
C LYS A 588 -38.43 1.22 -6.30
N ILE A 589 -39.36 0.30 -6.49
CA ILE A 589 -40.55 0.52 -7.34
C ILE A 589 -41.85 0.34 -6.55
N LYS A 590 -42.96 0.90 -7.04
CA LYS A 590 -44.27 0.86 -6.36
C LYS A 590 -45.39 0.12 -7.08
N ASN A 591 -45.35 -0.03 -8.41
CA ASN A 591 -46.50 -0.47 -9.22
C ASN A 591 -46.33 -1.85 -9.88
N ALA A 592 -45.30 -2.61 -9.50
CA ALA A 592 -45.07 -3.97 -9.96
C ALA A 592 -44.26 -4.75 -8.92
N ASP A 593 -44.42 -6.07 -8.88
CA ASP A 593 -43.64 -6.94 -7.97
C ASP A 593 -42.14 -6.82 -8.22
N SER A 594 -41.75 -6.77 -9.51
CA SER A 594 -40.38 -6.52 -9.94
C SER A 594 -40.32 -5.85 -11.33
N ALA A 595 -39.25 -5.12 -11.60
CA ALA A 595 -38.96 -4.52 -12.90
C ALA A 595 -37.44 -4.46 -13.14
N LEU A 596 -37.01 -4.60 -14.39
CA LEU A 596 -35.61 -4.48 -14.78
C LEU A 596 -35.29 -3.03 -15.12
N VAL A 597 -34.67 -2.33 -14.18
CA VAL A 597 -34.29 -0.92 -14.35
C VAL A 597 -32.88 -0.84 -14.93
N ARG A 598 -32.71 -0.05 -16.00
CA ARG A 598 -31.42 0.26 -16.64
C ARG A 598 -31.02 1.70 -16.37
N ALA A 599 -29.74 1.91 -16.17
CA ALA A 599 -29.12 3.23 -16.24
C ALA A 599 -28.56 3.46 -17.64
N SER A 600 -28.87 4.59 -18.26
CA SER A 600 -28.35 5.01 -19.56
C SER A 600 -27.73 6.41 -19.49
N LEU A 601 -26.79 6.71 -20.40
CA LEU A 601 -26.16 8.02 -20.49
C LEU A 601 -26.34 8.58 -21.91
N VAL A 602 -27.09 9.65 -22.02
CA VAL A 602 -27.32 10.39 -23.27
C VAL A 602 -26.40 11.61 -23.29
N MET A 603 -25.54 11.71 -24.31
CA MET A 603 -24.63 12.84 -24.50
C MET A 603 -24.91 13.53 -25.84
N GLU A 604 -24.30 14.70 -26.07
CA GLU A 604 -24.51 15.49 -27.29
C GLU A 604 -24.14 14.73 -28.58
N GLU A 605 -23.07 13.93 -28.55
CA GLU A 605 -22.54 13.24 -29.74
C GLU A 605 -22.71 11.71 -29.71
N THR A 606 -22.79 11.12 -28.53
CA THR A 606 -22.81 9.66 -28.35
C THR A 606 -23.75 9.25 -27.22
N ASN A 607 -24.46 8.14 -27.40
CA ASN A 607 -25.36 7.61 -26.39
C ASN A 607 -24.83 6.26 -25.90
N LEU A 608 -24.66 6.12 -24.60
CA LEU A 608 -24.43 4.84 -23.96
C LEU A 608 -25.79 4.29 -23.53
N SER A 609 -26.26 3.32 -24.29
CA SER A 609 -27.55 2.66 -24.05
C SER A 609 -27.60 2.10 -22.63
N CYS A 610 -26.56 1.40 -22.18
CA CYS A 610 -26.52 0.84 -20.83
C CYS A 610 -25.18 1.10 -20.12
N ILE A 611 -25.27 1.53 -18.86
CA ILE A 611 -24.13 1.67 -17.95
C ILE A 611 -24.29 0.86 -16.64
N GLY A 612 -25.40 0.14 -16.48
CA GLY A 612 -25.69 -0.78 -15.38
C GLY A 612 -27.18 -1.14 -15.31
N THR A 613 -27.51 -2.28 -14.72
CA THR A 613 -28.89 -2.75 -14.54
C THR A 613 -29.16 -3.22 -13.12
N VAL A 614 -30.44 -3.20 -12.71
CA VAL A 614 -30.90 -3.85 -11.49
C VAL A 614 -32.32 -4.43 -11.64
N ILE A 615 -32.57 -5.62 -11.07
CA ILE A 615 -33.95 -6.09 -10.84
C ILE A 615 -34.47 -5.41 -9.57
N ALA A 616 -35.24 -4.33 -9.74
CA ALA A 616 -35.87 -3.59 -8.65
C ALA A 616 -37.17 -4.28 -8.22
N LYS A 617 -37.47 -4.26 -6.91
CA LYS A 617 -38.67 -4.90 -6.34
C LYS A 617 -39.56 -3.91 -5.59
N GLN A 618 -40.83 -4.28 -5.44
CA GLN A 618 -41.74 -3.55 -4.56
C GLN A 618 -41.34 -3.71 -3.09
N GLY A 619 -41.51 -2.65 -2.30
CA GLY A 619 -41.37 -2.72 -0.84
C GLY A 619 -39.94 -2.66 -0.29
N CYS A 620 -38.89 -2.90 -1.10
CA CYS A 620 -37.49 -2.89 -0.68
C CYS A 620 -36.55 -2.20 -1.70
N TRP A 621 -35.34 -1.87 -1.26
CA TRP A 621 -34.31 -1.17 -2.03
C TRP A 621 -33.33 -2.16 -2.67
N SER A 622 -33.15 -2.05 -3.98
CA SER A 622 -32.27 -2.90 -4.78
C SER A 622 -31.06 -2.08 -5.25
N PHE A 623 -29.86 -2.65 -5.19
CA PHE A 623 -28.63 -1.91 -5.45
C PHE A 623 -28.20 -2.04 -6.92
N LEU A 624 -28.21 -0.92 -7.64
CA LEU A 624 -27.65 -0.79 -8.98
C LEU A 624 -26.20 -0.30 -8.85
N LYS A 625 -25.25 -1.07 -9.39
CA LYS A 625 -23.85 -0.66 -9.55
C LYS A 625 -23.47 -0.78 -11.02
N GLY A 626 -22.73 0.18 -11.53
CA GLY A 626 -22.36 0.26 -12.93
C GLY A 626 -21.20 1.21 -13.20
N GLY A 627 -20.99 1.55 -14.46
CA GLY A 627 -19.98 2.51 -14.84
C GLY A 627 -19.73 2.58 -16.34
N PHE A 628 -18.94 3.56 -16.74
CA PHE A 628 -18.64 3.82 -18.13
C PHE A 628 -17.28 4.51 -18.32
N VAL A 629 -16.80 4.50 -19.55
CA VAL A 629 -15.61 5.23 -19.98
C VAL A 629 -16.00 6.17 -21.11
N LEU A 630 -15.55 7.42 -21.02
CA LEU A 630 -15.83 8.42 -22.05
C LEU A 630 -14.76 8.43 -23.13
N THR A 631 -15.21 8.38 -24.38
CA THR A 631 -14.38 8.50 -25.59
C THR A 631 -14.28 9.93 -26.09
N SER A 632 -15.20 10.81 -25.69
CA SER A 632 -15.13 12.26 -25.94
C SER A 632 -15.69 13.00 -24.72
N SER A 633 -15.22 14.22 -24.50
CA SER A 633 -15.71 15.07 -23.41
C SER A 633 -17.12 15.57 -23.74
N SER A 634 -17.98 15.70 -22.73
CA SER A 634 -19.36 16.17 -22.91
C SER A 634 -19.65 17.31 -21.94
N ARG A 635 -20.15 18.43 -22.46
CA ARG A 635 -20.52 19.59 -21.64
C ARG A 635 -21.78 19.32 -20.83
N LEU A 636 -22.78 18.71 -21.45
CA LEU A 636 -24.04 18.34 -20.81
C LEU A 636 -24.40 16.90 -21.16
N SER A 637 -24.68 16.09 -20.15
CA SER A 637 -25.14 14.72 -20.31
C SER A 637 -26.34 14.43 -19.42
N LYS A 638 -27.20 13.51 -19.86
CA LYS A 638 -28.38 13.06 -19.10
C LYS A 638 -28.19 11.61 -18.69
N LEU A 639 -28.20 11.34 -17.39
CA LEU A 639 -28.19 9.98 -16.85
C LEU A 639 -29.62 9.58 -16.49
N ASN A 640 -30.21 8.67 -17.25
CA ASN A 640 -31.60 8.26 -17.10
C ASN A 640 -31.70 6.91 -16.38
N LEU A 641 -32.72 6.74 -15.54
CA LEU A 641 -33.04 5.49 -14.86
C LEU A 641 -34.44 5.02 -15.26
N GLN A 642 -34.53 4.06 -16.19
CA GLN A 642 -35.80 3.67 -16.82
C GLN A 642 -35.98 2.16 -16.85
N ASP A 643 -37.22 1.69 -17.02
CA ASP A 643 -37.49 0.27 -17.30
C ASP A 643 -36.87 -0.14 -18.64
N SER A 644 -36.32 -1.34 -18.69
CA SER A 644 -35.63 -1.85 -19.89
C SER A 644 -36.60 -2.17 -21.02
N ALA A 645 -37.86 -2.47 -20.71
CA ALA A 645 -38.92 -2.66 -21.70
C ALA A 645 -39.72 -1.37 -21.98
N GLY A 646 -39.27 -0.22 -21.46
CA GLY A 646 -39.88 1.07 -21.69
C GLY A 646 -41.22 1.28 -20.97
N ARG A 647 -41.58 0.46 -19.97
CA ARG A 647 -42.84 0.61 -19.23
C ARG A 647 -42.76 1.73 -18.20
N ASP A 648 -43.91 2.34 -17.91
CA ASP A 648 -44.01 3.39 -16.89
C ASP A 648 -44.15 2.78 -15.49
N TYR A 649 -43.06 2.83 -14.73
CA TYR A 649 -43.02 2.45 -13.33
C TYR A 649 -42.64 3.65 -12.47
N ASN A 650 -43.31 3.79 -11.32
CA ASN A 650 -42.91 4.77 -10.32
C ASN A 650 -41.60 4.30 -9.64
N ILE A 651 -40.48 4.87 -10.10
CA ILE A 651 -39.12 4.58 -9.65
C ILE A 651 -38.72 5.59 -8.57
N GLU A 652 -38.43 5.08 -7.38
CA GLU A 652 -37.80 5.81 -6.29
C GLU A 652 -36.31 5.52 -6.23
N ILE A 653 -35.50 6.54 -5.94
CA ILE A 653 -34.05 6.41 -5.83
C ILE A 653 -33.53 6.94 -4.50
N ALA A 654 -32.42 6.38 -4.04
CA ALA A 654 -31.68 6.84 -2.87
C ALA A 654 -30.17 6.66 -3.07
N SER A 655 -29.38 7.46 -2.37
CA SER A 655 -27.92 7.30 -2.25
C SER A 655 -27.19 7.15 -3.59
N ALA A 656 -27.56 8.00 -4.57
CA ALA A 656 -26.92 8.03 -5.88
C ALA A 656 -25.46 8.51 -5.77
N SER A 657 -24.57 7.91 -6.56
CA SER A 657 -23.17 8.28 -6.64
C SER A 657 -22.61 8.13 -8.04
N LEU A 658 -21.79 9.09 -8.45
CA LEU A 658 -21.01 9.04 -9.68
C LEU A 658 -19.60 9.55 -9.42
N GLN A 659 -18.63 8.64 -9.37
CA GLN A 659 -17.23 8.97 -9.08
C GLN A 659 -16.36 8.89 -10.33
N PRO A 660 -15.71 9.99 -10.76
CA PRO A 660 -14.68 9.98 -11.79
C PRO A 660 -13.34 9.46 -11.22
N PHE A 661 -12.64 8.67 -12.03
CA PHE A 661 -11.25 8.28 -11.81
C PHE A 661 -10.43 8.64 -13.04
N THR A 662 -9.30 9.31 -12.84
CA THR A 662 -8.33 9.50 -13.92
C THR A 662 -7.66 8.17 -14.29
N LYS A 663 -6.96 8.14 -15.43
CA LYS A 663 -6.22 6.95 -15.86
C LYS A 663 -5.13 6.57 -14.84
N GLU A 664 -4.47 7.56 -14.25
CA GLU A 664 -3.44 7.39 -13.23
C GLU A 664 -4.04 6.84 -11.94
N GLN A 665 -5.13 7.44 -11.45
CA GLN A 665 -5.85 6.95 -10.26
C GLN A 665 -6.35 5.51 -10.46
N TRP A 666 -6.88 5.18 -11.63
CA TRP A 666 -7.32 3.82 -11.93
C TRP A 666 -6.16 2.83 -11.95
N GLY A 667 -5.02 3.21 -12.54
CA GLY A 667 -3.79 2.42 -12.57
C GLY A 667 -3.21 2.20 -11.17
N LEU A 668 -3.21 3.22 -10.31
CA LEU A 668 -2.77 3.11 -8.92
C LEU A 668 -3.67 2.14 -8.14
N ASN A 669 -4.99 2.23 -8.33
CA ASN A 669 -5.94 1.29 -7.74
C ASN A 669 -5.68 -0.16 -8.22
N GLN A 670 -5.33 -0.38 -9.49
CA GLN A 670 -4.95 -1.70 -10.01
C GLN A 670 -3.66 -2.22 -9.35
N GLN A 671 -2.60 -1.40 -9.32
CA GLN A 671 -1.31 -1.78 -8.75
C GLN A 671 -1.41 -2.09 -7.26
N THR A 672 -2.16 -1.28 -6.51
CA THR A 672 -2.42 -1.50 -5.08
C THR A 672 -3.10 -2.84 -4.85
N LYS A 673 -4.10 -3.19 -5.66
CA LYS A 673 -4.76 -4.50 -5.59
C LYS A 673 -3.82 -5.65 -5.96
N ILE A 674 -3.02 -5.52 -7.02
CA ILE A 674 -2.03 -6.55 -7.40
C ILE A 674 -1.02 -6.77 -6.27
N TYR A 675 -0.50 -5.68 -5.69
CA TYR A 675 0.46 -5.78 -4.60
C TYR A 675 -0.13 -6.48 -3.37
N LYS A 676 -1.38 -6.14 -3.01
CA LYS A 676 -2.06 -6.68 -1.84
C LYS A 676 -2.52 -8.13 -2.02
N GLU A 677 -3.08 -8.47 -3.17
CA GLU A 677 -3.78 -9.75 -3.38
C GLU A 677 -2.93 -10.77 -4.17
N ARG A 678 -1.91 -10.35 -4.93
CA ARG A 678 -1.12 -11.23 -5.83
C ARG A 678 0.37 -11.28 -5.56
N LYS A 679 0.90 -10.41 -4.69
CA LYS A 679 2.32 -10.38 -4.35
C LYS A 679 2.52 -10.64 -2.87
N ARG A 680 3.69 -11.21 -2.55
CA ARG A 680 4.21 -11.35 -1.18
C ARG A 680 5.71 -11.11 -1.19
N ALA A 681 6.24 -10.63 -0.08
CA ALA A 681 7.68 -10.55 0.09
C ALA A 681 8.26 -11.95 0.30
N VAL A 682 9.29 -12.31 -0.48
CA VAL A 682 10.04 -13.58 -0.37
C VAL A 682 11.50 -13.26 -0.06
N ILE A 683 12.13 -14.08 0.77
CA ILE A 683 13.54 -13.91 1.16
C ILE A 683 14.29 -15.17 0.75
N ILE A 684 15.31 -15.02 -0.11
CA ILE A 684 16.13 -16.12 -0.60
C ILE A 684 17.44 -16.16 0.19
N HIS A 685 17.76 -17.31 0.79
CA HIS A 685 18.99 -17.56 1.51
C HIS A 685 19.91 -18.47 0.68
N VAL A 686 21.13 -18.00 0.37
CA VAL A 686 22.12 -18.77 -0.40
C VAL A 686 23.31 -19.12 0.51
N SER A 687 23.63 -20.41 0.60
CA SER A 687 24.72 -20.94 1.41
C SER A 687 25.51 -22.03 0.70
N ASP A 688 26.75 -22.26 1.13
CA ASP A 688 27.58 -23.38 0.70
C ASP A 688 27.13 -24.72 1.32
N ARG A 689 27.84 -25.80 1.00
CA ARG A 689 27.58 -27.16 1.50
C ARG A 689 27.71 -27.29 3.03
N ASN A 690 28.38 -26.35 3.67
CA ASN A 690 28.58 -26.30 5.12
C ASN A 690 27.55 -25.37 5.80
N GLY A 691 26.59 -24.81 5.05
CA GLY A 691 25.60 -23.87 5.54
C GLY A 691 26.13 -22.44 5.74
N ALA A 692 27.33 -22.11 5.26
CA ALA A 692 27.89 -20.77 5.33
C ALA A 692 27.34 -19.89 4.18
N LYS A 693 26.87 -18.68 4.49
CA LYS A 693 26.26 -17.77 3.51
C LYS A 693 27.25 -17.34 2.43
N LEU A 694 26.85 -17.40 1.16
CA LEU A 694 27.65 -16.91 0.03
C LEU A 694 27.39 -15.41 -0.19
N GLN A 695 28.45 -14.60 -0.14
CA GLN A 695 28.38 -13.16 -0.46
C GLN A 695 28.67 -12.93 -1.94
N GLY A 696 27.95 -11.99 -2.57
CA GLY A 696 28.13 -11.67 -3.98
C GLY A 696 27.58 -12.74 -4.95
N ALA A 697 26.81 -13.70 -4.46
CA ALA A 697 26.15 -14.69 -5.31
C ALA A 697 25.15 -14.00 -6.24
N GLU A 698 25.26 -14.28 -7.53
CA GLU A 698 24.27 -13.87 -8.51
C GLU A 698 23.07 -14.82 -8.42
N ILE A 699 21.89 -14.25 -8.19
CA ILE A 699 20.64 -15.00 -8.08
C ILE A 699 19.74 -14.55 -9.22
N THR A 700 19.40 -15.48 -10.09
CA THR A 700 18.36 -15.29 -11.11
C THR A 700 17.09 -15.94 -10.59
N VAL A 701 16.02 -15.15 -10.47
CA VAL A 701 14.69 -15.67 -10.14
C VAL A 701 13.89 -15.72 -11.43
N GLU A 702 13.60 -16.93 -11.88
CA GLU A 702 12.75 -17.17 -13.03
C GLU A 702 11.39 -17.71 -12.55
N GLN A 703 10.30 -17.12 -13.03
CA GLN A 703 8.97 -17.63 -12.75
C GLN A 703 8.69 -18.84 -13.63
N VAL A 704 8.81 -20.04 -13.06
CA VAL A 704 8.61 -21.30 -13.80
C VAL A 704 7.14 -21.70 -13.96
N SER A 705 6.26 -21.24 -13.06
CA SER A 705 4.83 -21.55 -13.10
C SER A 705 3.97 -20.49 -12.41
N LYS A 706 2.65 -20.59 -12.57
CA LYS A 706 1.64 -19.74 -11.95
C LYS A 706 0.80 -20.59 -11.00
N ASP A 707 0.46 -20.04 -9.84
CA ASP A 707 -0.37 -20.74 -8.84
C ASP A 707 -1.86 -20.74 -9.21
N PHE A 708 -2.31 -19.75 -9.97
CA PHE A 708 -3.69 -19.63 -10.41
C PHE A 708 -3.92 -20.21 -11.82
N PRO A 709 -5.14 -20.67 -12.14
CA PRO A 709 -5.50 -21.13 -13.47
C PRO A 709 -5.41 -20.00 -14.51
N PHE A 710 -4.54 -20.19 -15.50
CA PHE A 710 -4.44 -19.34 -16.68
C PHE A 710 -4.36 -20.26 -17.90
N GLY A 711 -5.44 -20.26 -18.67
CA GLY A 711 -5.67 -21.28 -19.68
C GLY A 711 -6.06 -20.76 -21.05
N SER A 712 -6.16 -21.71 -21.98
CA SER A 712 -6.66 -21.49 -23.34
C SER A 712 -7.44 -22.72 -23.80
N ALA A 713 -8.35 -22.53 -24.74
CA ALA A 713 -9.01 -23.65 -25.42
C ALA A 713 -7.99 -24.43 -26.26
N ILE A 714 -8.13 -25.75 -26.27
CA ILE A 714 -7.37 -26.65 -27.15
C ILE A 714 -8.34 -27.47 -27.99
N ALA A 715 -7.97 -27.70 -29.25
CA ALA A 715 -8.72 -28.55 -30.18
C ALA A 715 -7.93 -29.83 -30.48
N LYS A 716 -8.55 -30.78 -31.18
CA LYS A 716 -7.93 -32.04 -31.63
C LYS A 716 -6.61 -31.88 -32.38
N THR A 717 -6.34 -30.70 -32.94
CA THR A 717 -5.08 -30.36 -33.63
C THR A 717 -3.85 -30.35 -32.71
N ILE A 718 -4.05 -30.43 -31.38
CA ILE A 718 -2.96 -30.61 -30.41
C ILE A 718 -2.40 -32.02 -30.40
N ILE A 719 -3.18 -33.02 -30.84
CA ILE A 719 -2.76 -34.42 -30.87
C ILE A 719 -1.70 -34.60 -31.97
N GLY A 720 -0.52 -35.11 -31.59
CA GLY A 720 0.59 -35.35 -32.52
C GLY A 720 1.32 -34.09 -33.01
N ASN A 721 0.90 -32.88 -32.59
CA ASN A 721 1.53 -31.62 -32.99
C ASN A 721 2.48 -31.11 -31.90
N SER A 722 3.74 -31.57 -31.94
CA SER A 722 4.76 -31.24 -30.92
C SER A 722 5.01 -29.73 -30.79
N HIS A 723 4.95 -28.97 -31.88
CA HIS A 723 5.11 -27.50 -31.84
C HIS A 723 3.96 -26.83 -31.09
N TYR A 724 2.72 -27.24 -31.33
CA TYR A 724 1.56 -26.68 -30.62
C TYR A 724 1.55 -27.10 -29.15
N GLN A 725 1.84 -28.38 -28.86
CA GLN A 725 1.97 -28.89 -27.50
C GLN A 725 3.02 -28.11 -26.69
N LYS A 726 4.21 -27.90 -27.26
CA LYS A 726 5.27 -27.09 -26.63
C LYS A 726 4.85 -25.64 -26.43
N TRP A 727 4.26 -25.02 -27.45
CA TRP A 727 3.78 -23.64 -27.35
C TRP A 727 2.75 -23.45 -26.24
N PHE A 728 1.82 -24.40 -26.09
CA PHE A 728 0.77 -24.37 -25.08
C PHE A 728 1.32 -24.57 -23.67
N THR A 729 2.11 -25.63 -23.46
CA THR A 729 2.65 -26.03 -22.14
C THR A 729 3.61 -24.99 -21.55
N GLU A 730 4.31 -24.22 -22.39
CA GLU A 730 5.15 -23.09 -21.94
C GLU A 730 4.35 -21.90 -21.37
N ARG A 731 3.04 -21.80 -21.67
CA ARG A 731 2.24 -20.57 -21.43
C ARG A 731 1.08 -20.79 -20.47
N PHE A 732 0.41 -21.93 -20.57
CA PHE A 732 -0.87 -22.22 -19.93
C PHE A 732 -0.76 -23.42 -19.00
N ASN A 733 -1.38 -23.31 -17.82
CA ASN A 733 -1.52 -24.40 -16.85
C ASN A 733 -2.95 -24.93 -16.76
N ALA A 734 -3.89 -24.35 -17.52
CA ALA A 734 -5.28 -24.77 -17.59
C ALA A 734 -5.76 -24.92 -19.04
N ALA A 735 -6.67 -25.85 -19.30
CA ALA A 735 -7.23 -26.11 -20.63
C ALA A 735 -8.76 -26.27 -20.59
N VAL A 736 -9.38 -26.08 -21.75
CA VAL A 736 -10.74 -26.54 -22.05
C VAL A 736 -10.74 -27.13 -23.45
N PHE A 737 -11.50 -28.20 -23.69
CA PHE A 737 -11.60 -28.76 -25.04
C PHE A 737 -12.62 -27.96 -25.83
N GLU A 738 -12.22 -27.43 -26.98
CA GLU A 738 -13.02 -26.46 -27.73
C GLU A 738 -14.37 -27.05 -28.18
N ASN A 739 -14.36 -28.30 -28.67
CA ASN A 739 -15.57 -28.97 -29.13
C ASN A 739 -15.64 -30.46 -28.78
N GLU A 740 -14.52 -31.08 -28.42
CA GLU A 740 -14.35 -32.53 -28.40
C GLU A 740 -15.13 -33.25 -27.28
N LEU A 741 -15.68 -32.51 -26.32
CA LEU A 741 -16.57 -33.03 -25.27
C LEU A 741 -18.05 -32.71 -25.49
N LYS A 742 -18.37 -31.82 -26.44
CA LYS A 742 -19.76 -31.43 -26.74
C LYS A 742 -20.56 -32.63 -27.25
N TRP A 743 -21.87 -32.61 -27.06
CA TRP A 743 -22.71 -33.78 -27.38
C TRP A 743 -22.62 -34.17 -28.86
N ASP A 744 -22.69 -33.20 -29.78
CA ASP A 744 -22.58 -33.47 -31.22
C ASP A 744 -21.24 -34.11 -31.64
N ALA A 745 -20.14 -33.79 -30.93
CA ALA A 745 -18.84 -34.39 -31.20
C ALA A 745 -18.72 -35.83 -30.68
N THR A 746 -19.37 -36.13 -29.54
CA THR A 746 -19.22 -37.43 -28.85
C THR A 746 -20.33 -38.43 -29.18
N GLU A 747 -21.49 -37.98 -29.65
CA GLU A 747 -22.63 -38.81 -30.07
C GLU A 747 -23.45 -38.12 -31.19
N PRO A 748 -22.89 -38.01 -32.41
CA PRO A 748 -23.57 -37.35 -33.54
C PRO A 748 -24.82 -38.11 -34.01
N LYS A 749 -24.94 -39.41 -33.68
CA LYS A 749 -26.10 -40.25 -33.97
C LYS A 749 -26.45 -41.09 -32.73
N PRO A 750 -27.74 -41.45 -32.52
CA PRO A 750 -28.17 -42.18 -31.34
C PRO A 750 -27.36 -43.47 -31.14
N GLY A 751 -26.74 -43.62 -29.97
CA GLY A 751 -25.96 -44.82 -29.60
C GLY A 751 -24.59 -44.97 -30.29
N GLN A 752 -24.22 -44.04 -31.19
CA GLN A 752 -22.90 -44.04 -31.84
C GLN A 752 -21.93 -43.13 -31.09
N VAL A 753 -21.49 -43.59 -29.92
CA VAL A 753 -20.57 -42.84 -29.07
C VAL A 753 -19.10 -42.98 -29.52
N ASN A 754 -18.37 -41.87 -29.55
CA ASN A 754 -16.93 -41.86 -29.81
C ASN A 754 -16.19 -40.91 -28.86
N TYR A 755 -15.39 -41.47 -27.96
CA TYR A 755 -14.58 -40.73 -26.99
C TYR A 755 -13.08 -40.77 -27.31
N THR A 756 -12.67 -41.35 -28.44
CA THR A 756 -11.25 -41.54 -28.78
C THR A 756 -10.46 -40.24 -28.75
N ILE A 757 -11.00 -39.16 -29.32
CA ILE A 757 -10.33 -37.86 -29.37
C ILE A 757 -10.25 -37.19 -27.99
N PRO A 758 -11.34 -37.00 -27.23
CA PRO A 758 -11.24 -36.44 -25.89
C PRO A 758 -10.38 -37.28 -24.95
N ASP A 759 -10.37 -38.60 -25.06
CA ASP A 759 -9.47 -39.46 -24.27
C ASP A 759 -7.98 -39.19 -24.59
N GLN A 760 -7.62 -39.07 -25.87
CA GLN A 760 -6.26 -38.72 -26.28
C GLN A 760 -5.85 -37.31 -25.83
N MET A 761 -6.78 -36.36 -25.83
CA MET A 761 -6.52 -35.02 -25.30
C MET A 761 -6.38 -35.05 -23.78
N LEU A 762 -7.14 -35.89 -23.07
CA LEU A 762 -6.97 -36.13 -21.63
C LEU A 762 -5.61 -36.73 -21.29
N GLU A 763 -5.12 -37.67 -22.11
CA GLU A 763 -3.75 -38.19 -21.97
C GLU A 763 -2.71 -37.09 -22.10
N PHE A 764 -2.85 -36.18 -23.07
CA PHE A 764 -1.94 -35.04 -23.24
C PHE A 764 -1.96 -34.10 -22.01
N VAL A 765 -3.13 -33.66 -21.55
CA VAL A 765 -3.20 -32.75 -20.39
C VAL A 765 -2.73 -33.42 -19.11
N ARG A 766 -3.02 -34.72 -18.91
CA ARG A 766 -2.54 -35.50 -17.77
C ARG A 766 -1.02 -35.64 -17.77
N ALA A 767 -0.44 -35.97 -18.92
CA ALA A 767 1.01 -36.10 -19.08
C ALA A 767 1.76 -34.79 -18.76
N ASN A 768 1.09 -33.64 -18.91
CA ASN A 768 1.66 -32.31 -18.68
C ASN A 768 1.12 -31.63 -17.41
N GLN A 769 0.37 -32.33 -16.56
CA GLN A 769 -0.20 -31.80 -15.32
C GLN A 769 -1.06 -30.53 -15.52
N ILE A 770 -1.76 -30.45 -16.66
CA ILE A 770 -2.65 -29.33 -17.00
C ILE A 770 -4.04 -29.62 -16.42
N ILE A 771 -4.55 -28.70 -15.61
CA ILE A 771 -5.92 -28.79 -15.12
C ILE A 771 -6.91 -28.51 -16.25
N THR A 772 -8.01 -29.25 -16.32
CA THR A 772 -8.93 -29.18 -17.48
C THR A 772 -10.36 -28.92 -17.04
N ARG A 773 -11.02 -27.97 -17.71
CA ARG A 773 -12.45 -27.65 -17.57
C ARG A 773 -13.26 -28.58 -18.45
N GLY A 774 -14.32 -29.15 -17.89
CA GLY A 774 -15.23 -30.00 -18.63
C GLY A 774 -16.34 -29.20 -19.29
N HIS A 775 -16.26 -28.99 -20.61
CA HIS A 775 -17.22 -28.18 -21.37
C HIS A 775 -17.78 -28.95 -22.56
N ASN A 776 -19.07 -29.29 -22.63
CA ASN A 776 -20.14 -29.17 -21.61
C ASN A 776 -20.97 -30.48 -21.61
N ILE A 777 -21.87 -30.68 -20.65
CA ILE A 777 -22.75 -31.88 -20.66
C ILE A 777 -23.91 -31.62 -21.61
N PHE A 778 -24.60 -30.53 -21.34
CA PHE A 778 -25.74 -30.02 -22.08
C PHE A 778 -25.50 -28.58 -22.50
N TRP A 779 -26.12 -28.22 -23.61
CA TRP A 779 -26.17 -26.85 -24.09
C TRP A 779 -27.61 -26.53 -24.43
N GLU A 780 -28.16 -25.50 -23.79
CA GLU A 780 -29.57 -25.14 -23.91
C GLU A 780 -29.94 -24.61 -25.30
N ASN A 781 -28.97 -24.13 -26.06
CA ASN A 781 -29.21 -23.68 -27.44
C ASN A 781 -29.50 -24.90 -28.35
N PRO A 782 -30.69 -25.01 -28.96
CA PRO A 782 -31.04 -26.13 -29.83
C PRO A 782 -30.10 -26.30 -31.03
N LYS A 783 -29.50 -25.20 -31.51
CA LYS A 783 -28.56 -25.23 -32.64
C LYS A 783 -27.23 -25.92 -32.30
N SER A 784 -26.92 -26.04 -31.02
CA SER A 784 -25.68 -26.64 -30.51
C SER A 784 -25.87 -28.08 -30.02
N SER A 785 -27.09 -28.62 -30.10
CA SER A 785 -27.41 -30.00 -29.76
C SER A 785 -27.51 -30.87 -31.03
N PRO A 786 -27.24 -32.19 -30.95
CA PRO A 786 -27.38 -33.10 -32.10
C PRO A 786 -28.79 -33.06 -32.69
N GLN A 787 -28.91 -33.07 -34.02
CA GLN A 787 -30.21 -32.96 -34.70
C GLN A 787 -31.21 -34.04 -34.28
N TRP A 788 -30.73 -35.23 -33.92
CA TRP A 788 -31.58 -36.35 -33.50
C TRP A 788 -32.25 -36.12 -32.14
N ILE A 789 -31.64 -35.33 -31.25
CA ILE A 789 -32.19 -34.96 -29.93
C ILE A 789 -33.44 -34.09 -30.09
N LEU A 790 -33.41 -33.16 -31.06
CA LEU A 790 -34.49 -32.21 -31.30
C LEU A 790 -35.83 -32.90 -31.64
N ASN A 791 -35.74 -34.06 -32.31
CA ASN A 791 -36.87 -34.81 -32.85
C ASN A 791 -37.42 -35.90 -31.90
N LEU A 792 -36.82 -36.10 -30.72
CA LEU A 792 -37.29 -37.12 -29.77
C LEU A 792 -38.65 -36.76 -29.16
N SER A 793 -39.39 -37.76 -28.67
CA SER A 793 -40.51 -37.50 -27.75
C SER A 793 -40.00 -37.09 -26.37
N SER A 794 -40.81 -36.46 -25.50
CA SER A 794 -40.34 -36.07 -24.15
C SER A 794 -39.84 -37.26 -23.31
N PRO A 795 -40.48 -38.45 -23.29
CA PRO A 795 -39.94 -39.63 -22.60
C PRO A 795 -38.61 -40.13 -23.17
N ASP A 796 -38.46 -40.12 -24.50
CA ASP A 796 -37.22 -40.53 -25.16
C ASP A 796 -36.10 -39.53 -24.89
N LEU A 797 -36.42 -38.23 -24.90
CA LEU A 797 -35.49 -37.16 -24.55
C LEU A 797 -35.03 -37.28 -23.10
N GLN A 798 -35.95 -37.52 -22.15
CA GLN A 798 -35.62 -37.74 -20.74
C GLN A 798 -34.64 -38.92 -20.59
N SER A 799 -34.87 -40.00 -21.35
CA SER A 799 -34.01 -41.18 -21.34
C SER A 799 -32.62 -40.88 -21.93
N ALA A 800 -32.56 -40.15 -23.05
CA ALA A 800 -31.30 -39.75 -23.69
C ALA A 800 -30.47 -38.82 -22.81
N VAL A 801 -31.09 -37.81 -22.21
CA VAL A 801 -30.46 -36.86 -21.29
C VAL A 801 -29.97 -37.56 -20.03
N THR A 802 -30.78 -38.44 -19.45
CA THR A 802 -30.39 -39.25 -18.29
C THR A 802 -29.18 -40.13 -18.61
N TYR A 803 -29.22 -40.84 -19.74
CA TYR A 803 -28.10 -41.66 -20.18
C TYR A 803 -26.83 -40.84 -20.43
N ARG A 804 -26.97 -39.66 -21.04
CA ARG A 804 -25.85 -38.76 -21.34
C ARG A 804 -25.12 -38.31 -20.08
N ILE A 805 -25.84 -37.81 -19.08
CA ILE A 805 -25.20 -37.36 -17.83
C ILE A 805 -24.56 -38.52 -17.07
N GLU A 806 -25.25 -39.65 -16.96
CA GLU A 806 -24.75 -40.84 -16.27
C GLU A 806 -23.53 -41.43 -16.94
N SER A 807 -23.57 -41.63 -18.26
CA SER A 807 -22.44 -42.19 -19.02
C SER A 807 -21.23 -41.26 -19.02
N ARG A 808 -21.43 -39.95 -19.26
CA ARG A 808 -20.33 -39.02 -19.45
C ARG A 808 -19.64 -38.67 -18.14
N MET A 809 -20.40 -38.39 -17.07
CA MET A 809 -19.80 -38.09 -15.78
C MET A 809 -19.20 -39.32 -15.11
N SER A 810 -19.80 -40.51 -15.26
CA SER A 810 -19.18 -41.73 -14.72
C SER A 810 -17.86 -42.06 -15.42
N ARG A 811 -17.75 -41.81 -16.73
CA ARG A 811 -16.53 -42.06 -17.50
C ARG A 811 -15.38 -41.14 -17.09
N TYR A 812 -15.66 -39.85 -16.90
CA TYR A 812 -14.67 -38.82 -16.65
C TYR A 812 -14.68 -38.29 -15.21
N LYS A 813 -15.12 -39.14 -14.29
CA LYS A 813 -15.11 -38.84 -12.86
C LYS A 813 -13.70 -38.46 -12.43
N GLU A 814 -13.57 -37.36 -11.68
CA GLU A 814 -12.29 -36.83 -11.18
C GLU A 814 -11.28 -36.35 -12.26
N GLU A 815 -11.60 -36.40 -13.56
CA GLU A 815 -10.69 -35.94 -14.64
C GLU A 815 -10.74 -34.44 -14.87
N PHE A 816 -11.88 -33.81 -14.60
CA PHE A 816 -12.10 -32.38 -14.80
C PHE A 816 -12.26 -31.68 -13.46
N ILE A 817 -11.57 -30.56 -13.28
CA ILE A 817 -11.62 -29.79 -12.02
C ILE A 817 -13.02 -29.20 -11.77
N HIS A 818 -13.76 -28.95 -12.85
CA HIS A 818 -15.13 -28.48 -12.81
C HIS A 818 -15.87 -28.81 -14.10
N TRP A 819 -17.21 -28.75 -14.04
CA TRP A 819 -18.11 -29.01 -15.17
C TRP A 819 -19.04 -27.84 -15.47
N ASP A 820 -19.12 -27.51 -16.76
CA ASP A 820 -20.23 -26.75 -17.33
C ASP A 820 -21.36 -27.76 -17.62
N VAL A 821 -22.30 -27.91 -16.66
CA VAL A 821 -23.37 -28.92 -16.72
C VAL A 821 -24.42 -28.55 -17.76
N SER A 822 -25.03 -27.37 -17.64
CA SER A 822 -25.89 -26.79 -18.66
C SER A 822 -25.38 -25.41 -19.04
N ASN A 823 -24.94 -25.27 -20.29
CA ASN A 823 -24.40 -24.04 -20.84
C ASN A 823 -25.53 -23.15 -21.38
N GLU A 824 -25.45 -21.84 -21.12
CA GLU A 824 -26.34 -20.81 -21.70
C GLU A 824 -27.82 -20.84 -21.25
N MET A 825 -28.07 -21.20 -19.99
CA MET A 825 -29.43 -21.36 -19.42
C MET A 825 -30.18 -20.08 -19.04
N LEU A 826 -29.60 -18.90 -19.21
CA LEU A 826 -30.30 -17.60 -19.15
C LEU A 826 -30.84 -17.19 -20.52
N HIS A 827 -30.20 -17.66 -21.59
CA HIS A 827 -30.56 -17.29 -22.96
C HIS A 827 -31.52 -18.29 -23.60
N PHE A 828 -31.41 -19.56 -23.23
CA PHE A 828 -32.19 -20.66 -23.79
C PHE A 828 -32.66 -21.61 -22.67
N ASP A 829 -33.78 -22.28 -22.92
CA ASP A 829 -34.49 -23.13 -21.96
C ASP A 829 -35.03 -24.41 -22.63
N PHE A 830 -34.32 -24.92 -23.65
CA PHE A 830 -34.76 -26.05 -24.47
C PHE A 830 -35.16 -27.26 -23.64
N TYR A 831 -34.33 -27.64 -22.65
CA TYR A 831 -34.62 -28.83 -21.85
C TYR A 831 -35.79 -28.58 -20.89
N GLU A 832 -35.91 -27.39 -20.30
CA GLU A 832 -37.01 -27.05 -19.40
C GLU A 832 -38.36 -26.96 -20.13
N GLN A 833 -38.39 -26.44 -21.35
CA GLN A 833 -39.61 -26.43 -22.16
C GLN A 833 -40.07 -27.85 -22.52
N ARG A 834 -39.13 -28.78 -22.74
CA ARG A 834 -39.42 -30.13 -23.26
C ARG A 834 -39.64 -31.17 -22.17
N LEU A 835 -38.98 -31.02 -21.02
CA LEU A 835 -38.96 -31.97 -19.90
C LEU A 835 -39.60 -31.41 -18.62
N GLY A 836 -39.90 -30.11 -18.59
CA GLY A 836 -40.51 -29.41 -17.45
C GLY A 836 -39.53 -28.48 -16.73
N PRO A 837 -40.04 -27.52 -15.92
CA PRO A 837 -39.25 -26.43 -15.35
C PRO A 837 -38.14 -26.87 -14.39
N ASN A 838 -38.19 -28.11 -13.88
CA ASN A 838 -37.17 -28.65 -12.99
C ASN A 838 -36.07 -29.45 -13.72
N ALA A 839 -36.07 -29.49 -15.06
CA ALA A 839 -35.13 -30.31 -15.82
C ALA A 839 -33.66 -29.96 -15.49
N THR A 840 -33.31 -28.67 -15.54
CA THR A 840 -31.95 -28.22 -15.24
C THR A 840 -31.55 -28.53 -13.80
N LEU A 841 -32.46 -28.35 -12.83
CA LEU A 841 -32.22 -28.71 -11.43
C LEU A 841 -31.83 -30.18 -11.32
N LEU A 842 -32.59 -31.08 -11.96
CA LEU A 842 -32.31 -32.52 -11.99
C LEU A 842 -30.95 -32.85 -12.63
N PHE A 843 -30.51 -32.07 -13.63
CA PHE A 843 -29.20 -32.28 -14.25
C PHE A 843 -28.08 -32.01 -13.26
N PHE A 844 -28.15 -30.88 -12.55
CA PHE A 844 -27.14 -30.57 -11.54
C PHE A 844 -27.21 -31.49 -10.32
N GLU A 845 -28.41 -31.90 -9.88
CA GLU A 845 -28.54 -32.91 -8.82
C GLU A 845 -27.88 -34.24 -9.21
N LYS A 846 -28.13 -34.73 -10.44
CA LYS A 846 -27.48 -35.94 -10.95
C LYS A 846 -25.97 -35.76 -11.08
N ALA A 847 -25.52 -34.60 -11.56
CA ALA A 847 -24.10 -34.30 -11.67
C ALA A 847 -23.40 -34.43 -10.32
N HIS A 848 -23.97 -33.79 -9.29
CA HIS A 848 -23.46 -33.84 -7.93
C HIS A 848 -23.52 -35.24 -7.31
N GLN A 849 -24.55 -36.03 -7.63
CA GLN A 849 -24.65 -37.43 -7.16
C GLN A 849 -23.57 -38.34 -7.75
N ILE A 850 -23.25 -38.18 -9.05
CA ILE A 850 -22.27 -39.03 -9.75
C ILE A 850 -20.84 -38.67 -9.34
N ASP A 851 -20.54 -37.36 -9.32
CA ASP A 851 -19.24 -36.82 -8.92
C ASP A 851 -19.41 -35.69 -7.88
N PRO A 852 -19.49 -36.04 -6.57
CA PRO A 852 -19.65 -35.06 -5.50
C PRO A 852 -18.44 -34.12 -5.32
N LEU A 853 -17.28 -34.46 -5.89
CA LEU A 853 -16.06 -33.66 -5.80
C LEU A 853 -15.92 -32.69 -6.99
N ALA A 854 -16.67 -32.91 -8.07
CA ALA A 854 -16.67 -31.99 -9.19
C ALA A 854 -17.30 -30.66 -8.78
N THR A 855 -16.53 -29.60 -8.97
CA THR A 855 -17.03 -28.23 -8.84
C THR A 855 -18.00 -27.94 -9.98
N LEU A 856 -19.22 -27.48 -9.68
CA LEU A 856 -20.23 -27.20 -10.70
C LEU A 856 -20.30 -25.71 -11.00
N PHE A 857 -20.21 -25.37 -12.30
CA PHE A 857 -20.23 -24.01 -12.80
C PHE A 857 -21.52 -23.76 -13.61
N MET A 858 -22.09 -22.57 -13.42
CA MET A 858 -23.00 -21.96 -14.38
C MET A 858 -22.15 -21.13 -15.34
N ASN A 859 -22.20 -21.42 -16.65
CA ASN A 859 -21.38 -20.72 -17.65
C ASN A 859 -22.27 -19.90 -18.59
N GLU A 860 -22.02 -18.58 -18.64
CA GLU A 860 -22.82 -17.66 -19.44
C GLU A 860 -22.05 -16.55 -20.15
N TYR A 861 -22.59 -16.11 -21.30
CA TYR A 861 -22.10 -14.94 -22.03
C TYR A 861 -22.95 -13.69 -21.76
N ASN A 862 -22.47 -12.53 -22.22
CA ASN A 862 -23.16 -11.24 -22.13
C ASN A 862 -23.60 -10.83 -20.71
N VAL A 863 -22.91 -11.31 -19.66
CA VAL A 863 -23.15 -10.87 -18.28
C VAL A 863 -22.15 -9.80 -17.88
N VAL A 864 -20.85 -10.06 -18.08
CA VAL A 864 -19.74 -9.15 -17.70
C VAL A 864 -19.35 -8.22 -18.86
N GLU A 865 -19.69 -8.62 -20.07
CA GLU A 865 -19.33 -7.99 -21.35
C GLU A 865 -20.20 -6.78 -21.65
N THR A 866 -21.49 -6.85 -21.31
CA THR A 866 -22.49 -5.83 -21.57
C THR A 866 -23.60 -5.87 -20.54
N CYS A 867 -24.36 -4.79 -20.45
CA CYS A 867 -25.62 -4.75 -19.71
C CYS A 867 -26.84 -4.46 -20.62
N ASP A 868 -26.63 -4.42 -21.93
CA ASP A 868 -27.72 -4.27 -22.91
C ASP A 868 -28.50 -5.56 -23.15
N ASP A 869 -27.92 -6.72 -22.82
CA ASP A 869 -28.61 -8.01 -22.92
C ASP A 869 -29.53 -8.20 -21.71
N VAL A 870 -30.83 -8.06 -21.94
CA VAL A 870 -31.85 -8.11 -20.89
C VAL A 870 -32.09 -9.53 -20.36
N ASN A 871 -31.68 -10.56 -21.10
CA ASN A 871 -31.84 -11.95 -20.69
C ASN A 871 -30.74 -12.37 -19.71
N SER A 872 -29.53 -11.83 -19.85
CA SER A 872 -28.32 -12.24 -19.11
C SER A 872 -27.79 -11.18 -18.14
N THR A 873 -28.67 -10.42 -17.49
CA THR A 873 -28.22 -9.41 -16.52
C THR A 873 -27.59 -10.05 -15.28
N VAL A 874 -26.72 -9.30 -14.58
CA VAL A 874 -26.08 -9.77 -13.34
C VAL A 874 -27.09 -10.21 -12.28
N ASP A 875 -28.24 -9.55 -12.18
CA ASP A 875 -29.28 -9.94 -11.22
C ASP A 875 -30.09 -11.15 -11.69
N THR A 876 -30.29 -11.32 -13.01
CA THR A 876 -30.90 -12.56 -13.55
C THR A 876 -30.01 -13.75 -13.24
N TYR A 877 -28.69 -13.60 -13.46
CA TYR A 877 -27.70 -14.62 -13.14
C TYR A 877 -27.71 -14.98 -11.65
N ILE A 878 -27.64 -13.98 -10.76
CA ILE A 878 -27.71 -14.19 -9.31
C ILE A 878 -29.04 -14.85 -8.91
N SER A 879 -30.16 -14.40 -9.48
CA SER A 879 -31.49 -14.97 -9.21
C SER A 879 -31.56 -16.45 -9.58
N ARG A 880 -31.01 -16.82 -10.74
CA ARG A 880 -30.97 -18.21 -11.21
C ARG A 880 -30.12 -19.10 -10.30
N MET A 881 -28.97 -18.62 -9.83
CA MET A 881 -28.16 -19.36 -8.85
C MET A 881 -28.89 -19.56 -7.52
N ILE A 882 -29.62 -18.54 -7.04
CA ILE A 882 -30.41 -18.63 -5.81
C ILE A 882 -31.56 -19.64 -5.97
N GLU A 883 -32.22 -19.64 -7.13
CA GLU A 883 -33.28 -20.59 -7.45
C GLU A 883 -32.78 -22.04 -7.39
N LEU A 884 -31.67 -22.34 -8.08
CA LEU A 884 -31.06 -23.68 -8.05
C LEU A 884 -30.63 -24.09 -6.63
N LYS A 885 -30.08 -23.14 -5.86
CA LYS A 885 -29.74 -23.34 -4.44
C LYS A 885 -30.96 -23.68 -3.59
N LYS A 886 -32.10 -23.03 -3.81
CA LYS A 886 -33.36 -23.36 -3.11
C LYS A 886 -33.91 -24.72 -3.52
N GLY A 887 -33.65 -25.15 -4.75
CA GLY A 887 -33.97 -26.49 -5.24
C GLY A 887 -33.10 -27.60 -4.66
N GLY A 888 -32.03 -27.28 -3.94
CA GLY A 888 -31.12 -28.27 -3.33
C GLY A 888 -29.76 -28.41 -4.03
N VAL A 889 -29.51 -27.68 -5.10
CA VAL A 889 -28.26 -27.70 -5.86
C VAL A 889 -27.36 -26.55 -5.45
N THR A 890 -26.18 -26.84 -4.91
CA THR A 890 -25.14 -25.82 -4.68
C THR A 890 -24.16 -25.79 -5.84
N MET A 891 -23.99 -24.62 -6.45
CA MET A 891 -22.87 -24.36 -7.35
C MET A 891 -21.67 -23.86 -6.54
N ASP A 892 -20.48 -24.28 -6.94
CA ASP A 892 -19.23 -23.85 -6.30
C ASP A 892 -18.54 -22.71 -7.08
N GLY A 893 -18.99 -22.43 -8.31
CA GLY A 893 -18.42 -21.35 -9.10
C GLY A 893 -19.33 -20.71 -10.16
N ILE A 894 -18.81 -19.60 -10.69
CA ILE A 894 -19.43 -18.67 -11.63
C ILE A 894 -18.54 -18.64 -12.87
N GLY A 895 -19.08 -19.01 -14.03
CA GLY A 895 -18.41 -18.97 -15.32
C GLY A 895 -18.96 -17.84 -16.19
N HIS A 896 -18.08 -16.94 -16.62
CA HIS A 896 -18.40 -15.93 -17.62
C HIS A 896 -17.56 -16.15 -18.86
N GLN A 897 -18.20 -16.37 -20.00
CA GLN A 897 -17.51 -16.66 -21.26
C GLN A 897 -16.51 -15.54 -21.59
N GLY A 898 -16.92 -14.27 -21.52
CA GLY A 898 -16.02 -13.14 -21.70
C GLY A 898 -15.75 -12.81 -23.16
N HIS A 899 -16.77 -12.89 -24.02
CA HIS A 899 -16.69 -12.56 -25.44
C HIS A 899 -16.78 -11.04 -25.66
N PHE A 900 -15.67 -10.32 -25.57
CA PHE A 900 -15.69 -8.85 -25.57
C PHE A 900 -15.62 -8.25 -26.97
N ASN A 901 -16.51 -7.28 -27.23
CA ASN A 901 -16.26 -6.26 -28.26
C ASN A 901 -15.30 -5.20 -27.71
N VAL A 902 -15.82 -4.14 -27.09
CA VAL A 902 -15.01 -3.14 -26.37
C VAL A 902 -15.22 -3.31 -24.87
N PRO A 903 -14.21 -3.73 -24.10
CA PRO A 903 -14.34 -3.85 -22.65
C PRO A 903 -14.64 -2.51 -21.97
N ASN A 904 -15.60 -2.53 -21.05
CA ASN A 904 -15.93 -1.41 -20.17
C ASN A 904 -15.55 -1.76 -18.72
N PRO A 905 -14.32 -1.47 -18.25
CA PRO A 905 -13.87 -1.94 -16.95
C PRO A 905 -14.63 -1.41 -15.74
N PRO A 906 -15.11 -0.16 -15.69
CA PRO A 906 -16.01 0.27 -14.63
C PRO A 906 -17.26 -0.60 -14.52
N LEU A 907 -17.89 -0.95 -15.65
CA LEU A 907 -19.02 -1.86 -15.69
C LEU A 907 -18.62 -3.28 -15.27
N MET A 908 -17.52 -3.81 -15.83
CA MET A 908 -17.01 -5.15 -15.48
C MET A 908 -16.76 -5.27 -13.98
N ARG A 909 -16.06 -4.31 -13.36
CA ARG A 909 -15.82 -4.32 -11.91
C ARG A 909 -17.12 -4.24 -11.11
N ALA A 910 -18.10 -3.44 -11.57
CA ALA A 910 -19.39 -3.35 -10.89
C ALA A 910 -20.17 -4.67 -10.91
N ILE A 911 -20.15 -5.38 -12.04
CA ILE A 911 -20.77 -6.71 -12.20
C ILE A 911 -20.05 -7.74 -11.33
N LEU A 912 -18.71 -7.77 -11.39
CA LEU A 912 -17.90 -8.66 -10.56
C LEU A 912 -18.05 -8.38 -9.07
N ASP A 913 -18.18 -7.13 -8.65
CA ASP A 913 -18.48 -6.77 -7.25
C ASP A 913 -19.83 -7.34 -6.80
N LYS A 914 -20.87 -7.27 -7.65
CA LYS A 914 -22.18 -7.86 -7.34
C LYS A 914 -22.12 -9.38 -7.28
N LEU A 915 -21.43 -10.04 -8.21
CA LEU A 915 -21.27 -11.50 -8.20
C LEU A 915 -20.45 -11.98 -7.00
N ALA A 916 -19.41 -11.23 -6.62
CA ALA A 916 -18.58 -11.55 -5.46
C ALA A 916 -19.36 -11.59 -4.13
N THR A 917 -20.55 -10.97 -4.05
CA THR A 917 -21.41 -11.09 -2.86
C THR A 917 -21.94 -12.52 -2.62
N LEU A 918 -21.88 -13.40 -3.63
CA LEU A 918 -22.23 -14.81 -3.50
C LEU A 918 -21.14 -15.62 -2.76
N GLY A 919 -19.92 -15.10 -2.69
CA GLY A 919 -18.78 -15.79 -2.07
C GLY A 919 -18.30 -17.02 -2.84
N LEU A 920 -18.60 -17.09 -4.15
CA LEU A 920 -18.22 -18.19 -5.04
C LEU A 920 -17.01 -17.82 -5.90
N LEU A 921 -16.31 -18.82 -6.42
CA LEU A 921 -15.20 -18.64 -7.36
C LEU A 921 -15.73 -18.07 -8.68
N ILE A 922 -15.06 -17.06 -9.24
CA ILE A 922 -15.43 -16.46 -10.53
C ILE A 922 -14.35 -16.74 -11.55
N TRP A 923 -14.70 -17.35 -12.69
CA TRP A 923 -13.80 -17.60 -13.80
C TRP A 923 -14.28 -16.86 -15.03
N LEU A 924 -13.34 -16.25 -15.75
CA LEU A 924 -13.56 -15.92 -17.14
C LEU A 924 -13.12 -17.11 -17.99
N THR A 925 -14.06 -17.74 -18.67
CA THR A 925 -13.94 -19.12 -19.14
C THR A 925 -13.52 -19.23 -20.60
N GLU A 926 -13.84 -18.24 -21.43
CA GLU A 926 -13.74 -18.30 -22.90
C GLU A 926 -13.27 -16.95 -23.52
N VAL A 927 -12.44 -16.20 -22.77
CA VAL A 927 -12.13 -14.80 -23.10
C VAL A 927 -11.57 -14.62 -24.51
N ASP A 928 -12.27 -13.83 -25.30
CA ASP A 928 -11.76 -13.29 -26.55
C ASP A 928 -12.12 -11.81 -26.75
N VAL A 929 -11.45 -11.20 -27.73
CA VAL A 929 -11.72 -9.84 -28.17
C VAL A 929 -12.01 -9.88 -29.65
N SER A 930 -13.04 -9.14 -30.09
CA SER A 930 -13.51 -9.13 -31.47
C SER A 930 -12.37 -9.05 -32.50
N LYS A 931 -12.41 -9.97 -33.48
CA LYS A 931 -11.43 -10.07 -34.57
C LYS A 931 -11.42 -8.84 -35.49
N GLN A 932 -12.43 -7.96 -35.37
CA GLN A 932 -12.49 -6.69 -36.11
C GLN A 932 -11.42 -5.69 -35.66
N PHE A 933 -10.89 -5.85 -34.44
CA PHE A 933 -9.81 -5.00 -33.93
C PHE A 933 -8.45 -5.38 -34.52
N SER A 934 -7.59 -4.38 -34.74
CA SER A 934 -6.17 -4.62 -35.03
C SER A 934 -5.51 -5.45 -33.91
N LYS A 935 -4.46 -6.21 -34.23
CA LYS A 935 -3.71 -7.00 -33.22
C LYS A 935 -3.22 -6.12 -32.06
N ALA A 936 -2.75 -4.90 -32.35
CA ALA A 936 -2.31 -3.96 -31.32
C ALA A 936 -3.46 -3.50 -30.40
N SER A 937 -4.65 -3.31 -30.96
CA SER A 937 -5.86 -3.00 -30.17
C SER A 937 -6.29 -4.19 -29.31
N GLN A 938 -6.30 -5.41 -29.86
CA GLN A 938 -6.63 -6.61 -29.09
C GLN A 938 -5.68 -6.79 -27.90
N VAL A 939 -4.36 -6.60 -28.08
CA VAL A 939 -3.38 -6.67 -26.98
C VAL A 939 -3.69 -5.66 -25.88
N ARG A 940 -4.09 -4.42 -26.23
CA ARG A 940 -4.48 -3.42 -25.23
C ARG A 940 -5.72 -3.85 -24.46
N GLU A 941 -6.72 -4.41 -25.12
CA GLU A 941 -7.95 -4.87 -24.47
C GLU A 941 -7.71 -6.11 -23.61
N TYR A 942 -6.92 -7.09 -24.05
CA TYR A 942 -6.53 -8.23 -23.21
C TYR A 942 -5.80 -7.80 -21.93
N ASN A 943 -4.88 -6.83 -22.03
CA ASN A 943 -4.20 -6.26 -20.86
C ASN A 943 -5.20 -5.59 -19.91
N ARG A 944 -6.19 -4.89 -20.46
CA ARG A 944 -7.23 -4.19 -19.68
C ARG A 944 -8.13 -5.18 -18.94
N ILE A 945 -8.60 -6.22 -19.62
CA ILE A 945 -9.39 -7.32 -19.05
C ILE A 945 -8.58 -8.00 -17.94
N GLY A 946 -7.34 -8.41 -18.21
CA GLY A 946 -6.49 -9.09 -17.23
C GLY A 946 -6.30 -8.25 -15.95
N LEU A 947 -5.90 -6.98 -16.09
CA LEU A 947 -5.60 -6.10 -14.97
C LEU A 947 -6.81 -5.79 -14.08
N ASP A 948 -8.01 -5.71 -14.64
CA ASP A 948 -9.21 -5.33 -13.89
C ASP A 948 -9.89 -6.50 -13.19
N ASN A 949 -9.56 -7.74 -13.55
CA ASN A 949 -10.18 -8.96 -13.02
C ASN A 949 -9.36 -9.65 -11.91
N PHE A 950 -8.07 -9.32 -11.76
CA PHE A 950 -7.14 -10.03 -10.85
C PHE A 950 -7.58 -10.17 -9.39
N ARG A 951 -8.53 -9.37 -8.91
CA ARG A 951 -9.07 -9.51 -7.55
C ARG A 951 -10.09 -10.64 -7.41
N TYR A 952 -10.89 -10.88 -8.45
CA TYR A 952 -12.09 -11.71 -8.36
C TYR A 952 -11.85 -13.15 -8.82
N THR A 953 -10.76 -13.37 -9.57
CA THR A 953 -10.46 -14.64 -10.25
C THR A 953 -9.29 -15.36 -9.58
N SER A 954 -9.53 -16.16 -8.54
CA SER A 954 -8.49 -17.04 -7.97
C SER A 954 -9.09 -18.36 -7.55
#